data_AF-A0A0M4EYU6-F1
#
_entry.id   AF-A0A0M4EYU6-F1
#
_cell.length_a   1.000
_cell.length_b   1.000
_cell.length_c   1.000
_cell.angle_alpha   90.00
_cell.angle_beta   90.00
_cell.angle_gamma   90.00
#
_symmetry.space_group_name_H-M   'P 1'
#
loop_
_entity.id
_entity.type
_entity.pdbx_description
1 polymer ?
#
loop_
_entity_poly.entity_id
_entity_poly.type
_entity_poly.pdbx_seq_one_letter_code
_entity_poly.pdbx_strand_id
1 'polypeptide(L)'
;VPCAVCGAAFENLQECLAHELLMHMGKAPKKERVCFNAISRHFASENMHNQRRELNKVLQKAKEGQELYEILKYYSMDCNKLADVYYEVRDMLERRLAGRVKVYPFGSLVTGLALKNSDIDLYLELMPDDLSPPLGNRGFYNAILAYVRRTPSHFTNVFAIRNARVPIIRFRHVASWITIDINVCSPNSTYNSRFVAALMNFDVRIRQLCLFLKIWTKKLRIVGSGSMTSYCLIVLIIYALQKQGYLPAIKKLQVNCAAHQVDGVNFVYDLKRIPGLPKKLTAYDLIAAFFAFYSDMDFTDKLLSPYIAQELKLPEAIETVGGFPEYEAQMQQIKVATGVTPDPIKYKRDICVQDPFELQYNVAQSIAPTNLTYFKYCVDLATSACKNECGELGENVDLYEYLLFGLPEQILQDKRQDQAKRKKMSNTPNVNVDANANATAECPPTTDASASASESTSSEVGSGHLDLQAMSKLAHTLRPSNKEVSILNEEFLTHFPDARKLPLTYFWTECYFSAIKDIVGDIYGIKMKRVDKEQPLKHDCKSRHYTWLITASVNTWSERKFKRNPQLKFFTQQLQETKEYLTTRADKPTYMCDLKGHFSFIVDRADYKEVRLEIQPLPDDPVGLQRLSQLTKFFKSLKNMLSLFDFREKVVSWQYERL
;
A
#
# COMPACT_ATOMS: atom_id res chain seq x y z
N VAL A 1 -3.07 -11.88 -3.77
CA VAL A 1 -3.18 -11.02 -2.56
C VAL A 1 -4.23 -9.93 -2.80
N PRO A 2 -5.23 -9.75 -1.92
CA PRO A 2 -6.20 -8.64 -2.03
C PRO A 2 -5.69 -7.35 -1.39
N CYS A 3 -5.92 -6.21 -2.04
CA CYS A 3 -5.65 -4.87 -1.51
C CYS A 3 -6.47 -4.58 -0.25
N ALA A 4 -5.82 -4.06 0.79
CA ALA A 4 -6.46 -3.71 2.06
C ALA A 4 -7.49 -2.57 1.86
N VAL A 5 -7.12 -1.55 1.09
CA VAL A 5 -7.89 -0.30 0.90
C VAL A 5 -9.07 -0.47 -0.08
N CYS A 6 -8.94 -1.32 -1.10
CA CYS A 6 -9.93 -1.41 -2.19
C CYS A 6 -10.43 -2.84 -2.50
N GLY A 7 -9.86 -3.88 -1.90
CA GLY A 7 -10.28 -5.28 -2.09
C GLY A 7 -10.04 -5.85 -3.50
N ALA A 8 -9.38 -5.14 -4.41
CA ALA A 8 -8.97 -5.72 -5.70
C ALA A 8 -7.91 -6.81 -5.49
N ALA A 9 -8.02 -7.90 -6.25
CA ALA A 9 -7.07 -9.00 -6.22
C ALA A 9 -5.88 -8.73 -7.16
N PHE A 10 -4.68 -9.01 -6.66
CA PHE A 10 -3.41 -8.99 -7.39
C PHE A 10 -2.76 -10.37 -7.27
N GLU A 11 -1.85 -10.75 -8.16
CA GLU A 11 -1.24 -12.08 -8.10
C GLU A 11 -0.32 -12.15 -6.89
N ASN A 12 0.56 -11.14 -6.74
CA ASN A 12 1.55 -11.08 -5.68
C ASN A 12 1.40 -9.82 -4.77
N LEU A 13 2.14 -9.83 -3.65
CA LEU A 13 2.15 -8.73 -2.69
C LEU A 13 2.77 -7.45 -3.26
N GLN A 14 3.71 -7.56 -4.21
CA GLN A 14 4.40 -6.39 -4.76
C GLN A 14 3.48 -5.55 -5.66
N GLU A 15 2.62 -6.18 -6.46
CA GLU A 15 1.52 -5.53 -7.18
C GLU A 15 0.49 -4.94 -6.23
N CYS A 16 0.10 -5.68 -5.19
CA CYS A 16 -0.84 -5.21 -4.18
C CYS A 16 -0.35 -3.91 -3.52
N LEU A 17 0.92 -3.88 -3.09
CA LEU A 17 1.57 -2.69 -2.52
C LEU A 17 1.77 -1.57 -3.56
N ALA A 18 2.13 -1.91 -4.81
CA ALA A 18 2.26 -0.92 -5.88
C ALA A 18 0.90 -0.26 -6.20
N HIS A 19 -0.19 -1.03 -6.20
CA HIS A 19 -1.55 -0.53 -6.32
C HIS A 19 -1.94 0.35 -5.11
N GLU A 20 -1.66 -0.10 -3.88
CA GLU A 20 -1.93 0.67 -2.66
C GLU A 20 -1.23 2.04 -2.70
N LEU A 21 0.03 2.08 -3.12
CA LEU A 21 0.80 3.32 -3.29
C LEU A 21 0.27 4.19 -4.46
N LEU A 22 0.10 3.62 -5.65
CA LEU A 22 -0.22 4.39 -6.87
C LEU A 22 -1.67 4.86 -6.95
N MET A 23 -2.63 4.10 -6.44
CA MET A 23 -4.05 4.43 -6.52
C MET A 23 -4.60 5.17 -5.29
N HIS A 24 -3.93 5.09 -4.13
CA HIS A 24 -4.47 5.61 -2.87
C HIS A 24 -3.59 6.68 -2.19
N MET A 25 -2.45 7.07 -2.78
CA MET A 25 -1.77 8.31 -2.38
C MET A 25 -2.38 9.52 -3.13
N GLY A 26 -2.68 10.60 -2.38
CA GLY A 26 -2.93 11.93 -2.95
C GLY A 26 -4.34 12.28 -3.44
N LYS A 27 -5.40 11.47 -3.27
CA LYS A 27 -6.77 11.79 -3.77
C LYS A 27 -7.90 11.71 -2.73
N ALA A 28 -7.97 12.68 -1.83
CA ALA A 28 -9.27 13.10 -1.29
C ALA A 28 -10.09 13.77 -2.41
N PRO A 29 -11.43 13.62 -2.49
CA PRO A 29 -12.34 13.00 -1.52
C PRO A 29 -12.84 11.59 -1.93
N LYS A 30 -12.24 10.93 -2.93
CA LYS A 30 -12.74 9.62 -3.43
C LYS A 30 -12.43 8.43 -2.48
N LYS A 31 -11.53 8.60 -1.49
CA LYS A 31 -11.07 7.53 -0.59
C LYS A 31 -12.18 6.83 0.21
N GLU A 32 -13.06 7.58 0.86
CA GLU A 32 -14.06 6.98 1.76
C GLU A 32 -14.95 5.97 1.06
N ARG A 33 -15.48 6.34 -0.12
CA ARG A 33 -16.35 5.46 -0.91
C ARG A 33 -15.60 4.20 -1.39
N VAL A 34 -14.29 4.29 -1.63
CA VAL A 34 -13.48 3.13 -2.03
C VAL A 34 -13.20 2.20 -0.85
N CYS A 35 -12.82 2.75 0.31
CA CYS A 35 -12.63 1.98 1.55
C CYS A 35 -13.94 1.29 1.97
N PHE A 36 -15.03 2.04 1.99
CA PHE A 36 -16.38 1.54 2.25
C PHE A 36 -16.80 0.43 1.26
N ASN A 37 -16.54 0.61 -0.05
CA ASN A 37 -16.80 -0.43 -1.04
C ASN A 37 -15.87 -1.65 -0.91
N ALA A 38 -14.75 -1.56 -0.19
CA ALA A 38 -13.88 -2.68 0.12
C ALA A 38 -14.34 -3.44 1.36
N ILE A 39 -14.78 -2.72 2.40
CA ILE A 39 -15.45 -3.26 3.58
C ILE A 39 -16.74 -3.98 3.17
N SER A 40 -17.58 -3.35 2.35
CA SER A 40 -18.80 -3.92 1.77
C SER A 40 -18.57 -5.28 1.09
N ARG A 41 -17.61 -5.35 0.15
CA ARG A 41 -17.23 -6.62 -0.50
C ARG A 41 -16.49 -7.60 0.41
N HIS A 42 -15.91 -7.14 1.52
CA HIS A 42 -15.29 -8.03 2.50
C HIS A 42 -16.35 -8.76 3.31
N PHE A 43 -17.32 -8.05 3.89
CA PHE A 43 -18.38 -8.66 4.69
C PHE A 43 -19.37 -9.44 3.85
N ALA A 44 -19.66 -9.00 2.61
CA ALA A 44 -20.42 -9.78 1.63
C ALA A 44 -19.61 -10.92 0.95
N SER A 45 -18.41 -11.25 1.43
CA SER A 45 -17.65 -12.40 0.90
C SER A 45 -18.05 -13.69 1.61
N GLU A 46 -18.14 -14.79 0.86
CA GLU A 46 -18.48 -16.11 1.39
C GLU A 46 -17.57 -16.54 2.57
N ASN A 47 -16.29 -16.18 2.52
CA ASN A 47 -15.34 -16.40 3.62
C ASN A 47 -15.79 -15.70 4.93
N MET A 48 -16.29 -14.46 4.86
CA MET A 48 -16.80 -13.77 6.05
C MET A 48 -18.14 -14.33 6.53
N HIS A 49 -19.03 -14.73 5.61
CA HIS A 49 -20.27 -15.44 5.98
C HIS A 49 -19.97 -16.81 6.63
N ASN A 50 -18.97 -17.55 6.14
CA ASN A 50 -18.50 -18.79 6.75
C ASN A 50 -17.89 -18.54 8.13
N GLN A 51 -17.04 -17.52 8.30
CA GLN A 51 -16.53 -17.14 9.62
C GLN A 51 -17.63 -16.72 10.60
N ARG A 52 -18.69 -16.04 10.14
CA ARG A 52 -19.86 -15.71 10.97
C ARG A 52 -20.59 -16.98 11.39
N ARG A 53 -20.91 -17.88 10.44
CA ARG A 53 -21.56 -19.17 10.73
C ARG A 53 -20.76 -20.05 11.70
N GLU A 54 -19.46 -20.21 11.49
CA GLU A 54 -18.63 -21.05 12.38
C GLU A 54 -18.39 -20.40 13.75
N LEU A 55 -18.28 -19.07 13.86
CA LEU A 55 -18.21 -18.41 15.16
C LEU A 55 -19.52 -18.53 15.93
N ASN A 56 -20.67 -18.38 15.26
CA ASN A 56 -21.96 -18.44 15.94
C ASN A 56 -22.27 -19.86 16.43
N LYS A 57 -21.84 -20.92 15.72
CA LYS A 57 -21.85 -22.31 16.22
C LYS A 57 -20.95 -22.54 17.45
N VAL A 58 -19.90 -21.74 17.62
CA VAL A 58 -19.00 -21.78 18.79
C VAL A 58 -19.64 -21.01 19.95
N LEU A 59 -20.20 -19.83 19.70
CA LEU A 59 -20.90 -19.02 20.69
C LEU A 59 -22.16 -19.72 21.25
N GLN A 60 -22.97 -20.35 20.40
CA GLN A 60 -24.11 -21.19 20.81
C GLN A 60 -23.72 -22.41 21.67
N LYS A 61 -22.42 -22.68 21.85
CA LYS A 61 -21.87 -23.74 22.70
C LYS A 61 -20.94 -23.20 23.79
N ALA A 62 -20.77 -21.88 23.87
CA ALA A 62 -20.08 -21.25 24.99
C ALA A 62 -20.90 -21.42 26.27
N LYS A 63 -20.23 -21.35 27.40
CA LYS A 63 -20.90 -21.13 28.68
C LYS A 63 -21.07 -19.62 28.86
N GLU A 64 -22.14 -19.23 29.55
CA GLU A 64 -22.39 -17.85 29.97
C GLU A 64 -21.12 -17.21 30.58
N GLY A 65 -20.74 -16.05 30.08
CA GLY A 65 -19.52 -15.33 30.47
C GLY A 65 -18.22 -15.85 29.86
N GLN A 66 -18.27 -16.84 28.94
CA GLN A 66 -17.10 -17.37 28.22
C GLN A 66 -17.14 -17.15 26.70
N GLU A 67 -18.08 -16.33 26.22
CA GLU A 67 -18.23 -15.91 24.82
C GLU A 67 -16.93 -15.30 24.31
N LEU A 68 -16.40 -14.33 25.06
CA LEU A 68 -15.12 -13.69 24.76
C LEU A 68 -13.97 -14.70 24.72
N TYR A 69 -13.90 -15.63 25.67
CA TYR A 69 -12.83 -16.64 25.70
C TYR A 69 -12.86 -17.51 24.44
N GLU A 70 -14.03 -18.02 24.04
CA GLU A 70 -14.18 -18.84 22.85
C GLU A 70 -13.96 -18.05 21.54
N ILE A 71 -14.34 -16.76 21.47
CA ILE A 71 -13.96 -15.86 20.36
C ILE A 71 -12.45 -15.75 20.24
N LEU A 72 -11.76 -15.45 21.35
CA LEU A 72 -10.30 -15.27 21.32
C LEU A 72 -9.59 -16.58 20.96
N LYS A 73 -10.05 -17.71 21.46
CA LYS A 73 -9.60 -19.07 21.11
C LYS A 73 -9.87 -19.40 19.64
N TYR A 74 -11.00 -18.97 19.07
CA TYR A 74 -11.31 -19.16 17.65
C TYR A 74 -10.38 -18.36 16.72
N TYR A 75 -9.98 -17.12 17.07
CA TYR A 75 -9.14 -16.28 16.20
C TYR A 75 -7.63 -16.36 16.48
N SER A 76 -7.20 -16.81 17.66
CA SER A 76 -5.79 -16.94 18.04
C SER A 76 -5.05 -18.01 17.22
N MET A 77 -3.74 -17.79 17.01
CA MET A 77 -2.83 -18.81 16.49
C MET A 77 -2.48 -19.83 17.58
N ASP A 78 -2.23 -21.08 17.19
CA ASP A 78 -1.51 -22.02 18.03
C ASP A 78 -0.06 -21.53 18.22
N CYS A 79 0.26 -21.16 19.46
CA CYS A 79 1.56 -20.59 19.80
C CYS A 79 2.70 -21.63 19.69
N ASN A 80 2.41 -22.92 19.86
CA ASN A 80 3.40 -23.98 19.73
C ASN A 80 3.82 -24.10 18.26
N LYS A 81 2.84 -24.27 17.36
CA LYS A 81 3.08 -24.32 15.90
C LYS A 81 3.82 -23.08 15.36
N LEU A 82 3.59 -21.91 15.95
CA LEU A 82 4.31 -20.67 15.58
C LEU A 82 5.74 -20.64 16.13
N ALA A 83 5.97 -21.21 17.32
CA ALA A 83 7.29 -21.36 17.92
C ALA A 83 8.14 -22.42 17.20
N ASP A 84 7.57 -23.58 16.82
CA ASP A 84 8.26 -24.65 16.09
C ASP A 84 8.88 -24.13 14.78
N VAL A 85 8.07 -23.40 13.99
CA VAL A 85 8.51 -22.76 12.74
C VAL A 85 9.53 -21.66 12.98
N TYR A 86 9.44 -20.94 14.11
CA TYR A 86 10.49 -20.00 14.51
C TYR A 86 11.81 -20.73 14.81
N TYR A 87 11.80 -21.82 15.59
CA TYR A 87 13.00 -22.59 15.92
C TYR A 87 13.65 -23.22 14.68
N GLU A 88 12.85 -23.80 13.78
CA GLU A 88 13.32 -24.32 12.50
C GLU A 88 14.06 -23.25 11.68
N VAL A 89 13.43 -22.08 11.49
CA VAL A 89 13.98 -20.97 10.72
C VAL A 89 15.18 -20.32 11.40
N ARG A 90 15.16 -20.17 12.73
CA ARG A 90 16.30 -19.74 13.56
C ARG A 90 17.50 -20.63 13.29
N ASP A 91 17.33 -21.93 13.48
CA ASP A 91 18.42 -22.91 13.37
C ASP A 91 18.96 -22.98 11.94
N MET A 92 18.14 -22.79 10.91
CA MET A 92 18.63 -22.64 9.53
C MET A 92 19.53 -21.42 9.35
N LEU A 93 19.09 -20.25 9.82
CA LEU A 93 19.81 -18.97 9.66
C LEU A 93 21.13 -18.96 10.45
N GLU A 94 21.10 -19.38 11.71
CA GLU A 94 22.27 -19.36 12.61
C GLU A 94 23.31 -20.41 12.19
N ARG A 95 22.90 -21.63 11.81
CA ARG A 95 23.82 -22.65 11.26
C ARG A 95 24.45 -22.18 9.94
N ARG A 96 23.67 -21.59 9.02
CA ARG A 96 24.22 -21.18 7.71
C ARG A 96 25.31 -20.11 7.82
N LEU A 97 25.25 -19.27 8.85
CA LEU A 97 26.15 -18.15 9.07
C LEU A 97 27.26 -18.47 10.10
N ALA A 98 27.34 -19.73 10.53
CA ALA A 98 28.32 -20.27 11.46
C ALA A 98 28.33 -19.52 12.81
N GLY A 99 27.16 -19.26 13.38
CA GLY A 99 27.01 -18.59 14.68
C GLY A 99 27.29 -17.09 14.69
N ARG A 100 27.77 -16.50 13.59
CA ARG A 100 28.04 -15.04 13.47
C ARG A 100 26.79 -14.17 13.38
N VAL A 101 25.61 -14.78 13.47
CA VAL A 101 24.32 -14.09 13.53
C VAL A 101 23.48 -14.73 14.60
N LYS A 102 22.72 -13.91 15.32
CA LYS A 102 21.77 -14.32 16.33
C LYS A 102 20.38 -13.81 15.99
N VAL A 103 19.39 -14.68 16.06
CA VAL A 103 18.04 -14.47 15.55
C VAL A 103 17.07 -14.32 16.73
N TYR A 104 16.54 -13.11 16.91
CA TYR A 104 15.58 -12.79 17.96
C TYR A 104 14.18 -12.65 17.36
N PRO A 105 13.16 -13.37 17.88
CA PRO A 105 11.79 -13.12 17.48
C PRO A 105 11.29 -11.81 18.10
N PHE A 106 10.31 -11.18 17.46
CA PHE A 106 9.54 -10.08 18.04
C PHE A 106 8.06 -10.14 17.61
N GLY A 107 7.34 -9.04 17.81
CA GLY A 107 6.01 -8.82 17.24
C GLY A 107 4.95 -9.81 17.73
N SER A 108 4.14 -10.35 16.81
CA SER A 108 2.95 -11.11 17.20
C SER A 108 3.24 -12.42 17.94
N LEU A 109 4.38 -13.06 17.66
CA LEU A 109 4.86 -14.27 18.32
C LEU A 109 5.22 -14.00 19.79
N VAL A 110 6.16 -13.07 20.04
CA VAL A 110 6.67 -12.79 21.40
C VAL A 110 5.60 -12.17 22.31
N THR A 111 4.72 -11.34 21.76
CA THR A 111 3.66 -10.70 22.55
C THR A 111 2.53 -11.63 22.97
N GLY A 112 2.47 -12.88 22.46
CA GLY A 112 1.34 -13.78 22.70
C GLY A 112 0.02 -13.27 22.10
N LEU A 113 0.11 -12.36 21.11
CA LEU A 113 -1.02 -11.72 20.42
C LEU A 113 -1.18 -12.22 18.97
N ALA A 114 -0.66 -13.39 18.64
CA ALA A 114 -0.75 -13.98 17.30
C ALA A 114 -2.18 -14.46 16.97
N LEU A 115 -2.63 -14.15 15.76
CA LEU A 115 -3.90 -14.63 15.20
C LEU A 115 -3.62 -15.64 14.09
N LYS A 116 -4.60 -16.45 13.67
CA LYS A 116 -4.43 -17.56 12.69
C LYS A 116 -3.75 -17.20 11.35
N ASN A 117 -3.67 -15.91 11.00
CA ASN A 117 -2.99 -15.40 9.81
C ASN A 117 -1.82 -14.44 10.15
N SER A 118 -1.19 -14.60 11.32
CA SER A 118 -0.02 -13.79 11.73
C SER A 118 1.27 -14.22 11.04
N ASP A 119 2.13 -13.22 10.89
CA ASP A 119 3.54 -13.25 10.51
C ASP A 119 4.43 -13.74 11.68
N ILE A 120 5.65 -14.19 11.36
CA ILE A 120 6.77 -14.28 12.32
C ILE A 120 7.72 -13.12 12.02
N ASP A 121 7.84 -12.20 12.98
CA ASP A 121 8.75 -11.06 12.93
C ASP A 121 10.11 -11.44 13.55
N LEU A 122 11.22 -11.29 12.82
CA LEU A 122 12.58 -11.66 13.24
C LEU A 122 13.55 -10.47 13.15
N TYR A 123 14.31 -10.20 14.22
CA TYR A 123 15.48 -9.34 14.20
C TYR A 123 16.74 -10.21 14.13
N LEU A 124 17.63 -9.90 13.18
CA LEU A 124 18.94 -10.53 13.04
C LEU A 124 20.01 -9.55 13.52
N GLU A 125 20.70 -9.93 14.59
CA GLU A 125 21.89 -9.27 15.10
C GLU A 125 23.13 -9.89 14.45
N LEU A 126 24.01 -9.07 13.87
CA LEU A 126 25.33 -9.52 13.43
C LEU A 126 26.24 -9.53 14.65
N MET A 127 26.77 -10.71 15.01
CA MET A 127 27.72 -10.82 16.12
C MET A 127 29.06 -10.22 15.71
N PRO A 128 29.83 -9.61 16.63
CA PRO A 128 31.22 -9.24 16.37
C PRO A 128 32.05 -10.45 15.92
N ASP A 129 32.96 -10.23 14.98
CA ASP A 129 33.89 -11.21 14.42
C ASP A 129 35.26 -10.52 14.36
N ASP A 130 36.16 -10.89 15.29
CA ASP A 130 37.47 -10.23 15.48
C ASP A 130 38.38 -10.29 14.24
N LEU A 131 38.02 -11.12 13.25
CA LEU A 131 38.83 -11.43 12.07
C LEU A 131 38.29 -10.82 10.77
N SER A 132 37.19 -10.06 10.77
CA SER A 132 36.68 -9.44 9.54
C SER A 132 36.09 -8.04 9.71
N PRO A 133 36.28 -7.13 8.73
CA PRO A 133 35.72 -5.77 8.80
C PRO A 133 34.18 -5.83 8.77
N PRO A 134 33.49 -5.08 9.64
CA PRO A 134 32.05 -5.26 9.85
C PRO A 134 31.24 -5.00 8.58
N LEU A 135 30.40 -5.98 8.20
CA LEU A 135 29.42 -5.82 7.14
C LEU A 135 28.32 -4.84 7.60
N GLY A 136 28.55 -3.54 7.43
CA GLY A 136 27.56 -2.51 7.73
C GLY A 136 26.20 -2.81 7.10
N ASN A 137 25.10 -2.47 7.78
CA ASN A 137 23.77 -3.10 7.68
C ASN A 137 23.25 -3.34 6.26
N ARG A 138 23.58 -2.50 5.28
CA ARG A 138 23.25 -2.68 3.85
C ARG A 138 23.93 -3.92 3.23
N GLY A 139 25.19 -4.21 3.57
CA GLY A 139 25.90 -5.41 3.15
C GLY A 139 25.26 -6.66 3.76
N PHE A 140 25.04 -6.63 5.08
CA PHE A 140 24.39 -7.72 5.81
C PHE A 140 22.97 -8.03 5.30
N TYR A 141 22.14 -7.01 5.10
CA TYR A 141 20.81 -7.14 4.47
C TYR A 141 20.87 -7.83 3.10
N ASN A 142 21.84 -7.47 2.25
CA ASN A 142 21.99 -8.12 0.94
C ASN A 142 22.47 -9.58 1.07
N ALA A 143 23.30 -9.91 2.05
CA ALA A 143 23.75 -11.28 2.31
C ALA A 143 22.58 -12.18 2.74
N ILE A 144 21.75 -11.75 3.70
CA ILE A 144 20.55 -12.49 4.12
C ILE A 144 19.56 -12.64 2.95
N LEU A 145 19.29 -11.56 2.22
CA LEU A 145 18.39 -11.59 1.06
C LEU A 145 18.89 -12.57 -0.04
N ALA A 146 20.21 -12.66 -0.23
CA ALA A 146 20.81 -13.57 -1.19
C ALA A 146 20.88 -15.02 -0.68
N TYR A 147 20.91 -15.26 0.64
CA TYR A 147 20.75 -16.59 1.22
C TYR A 147 19.31 -17.09 1.02
N VAL A 148 18.30 -16.33 1.48
CA VAL A 148 16.89 -16.72 1.40
C VAL A 148 16.48 -17.04 -0.04
N ARG A 149 16.96 -16.27 -1.02
CA ARG A 149 16.72 -16.52 -2.46
C ARG A 149 17.45 -17.74 -3.04
N ARG A 150 18.51 -18.22 -2.41
CA ARG A 150 19.26 -19.43 -2.81
C ARG A 150 18.78 -20.69 -2.08
N THR A 151 17.71 -20.60 -1.29
CA THR A 151 17.13 -21.75 -0.56
C THR A 151 15.65 -21.96 -0.94
N PRO A 152 15.31 -22.09 -2.24
CA PRO A 152 13.92 -22.16 -2.71
C PRO A 152 13.14 -23.39 -2.21
N SER A 153 13.85 -24.44 -1.79
CA SER A 153 13.26 -25.64 -1.17
C SER A 153 12.62 -25.37 0.20
N HIS A 154 13.02 -24.30 0.89
CA HIS A 154 12.50 -23.94 2.22
C HIS A 154 11.83 -22.56 2.23
N PHE A 155 12.25 -21.63 1.35
CA PHE A 155 11.74 -20.26 1.32
C PHE A 155 11.23 -19.86 -0.06
N THR A 156 9.98 -19.37 -0.12
CA THR A 156 9.35 -18.87 -1.34
C THR A 156 8.88 -17.42 -1.17
N ASN A 157 8.40 -16.79 -2.25
CA ASN A 157 7.80 -15.45 -2.26
C ASN A 157 8.70 -14.35 -1.63
N VAL A 158 9.96 -14.25 -2.06
CA VAL A 158 11.02 -13.45 -1.41
C VAL A 158 11.09 -11.98 -1.88
N PHE A 159 10.42 -11.09 -1.15
CA PHE A 159 10.35 -9.65 -1.37
C PHE A 159 11.39 -8.88 -0.53
N ALA A 160 11.88 -7.75 -1.06
CA ALA A 160 12.84 -6.87 -0.40
C ALA A 160 12.27 -5.45 -0.25
N ILE A 161 11.80 -5.11 0.95
CA ILE A 161 11.14 -3.85 1.28
C ILE A 161 12.21 -2.88 1.78
N ARG A 162 12.83 -2.12 0.85
CA ARG A 162 14.03 -1.31 1.12
C ARG A 162 13.78 0.15 1.50
N ASN A 163 12.59 0.68 1.22
CA ASN A 163 12.29 2.11 1.31
C ASN A 163 11.47 2.49 2.56
N ALA A 164 11.40 1.61 3.56
CA ALA A 164 10.74 1.86 4.84
C ALA A 164 11.77 2.32 5.91
N ARG A 165 11.31 2.87 7.04
CA ARG A 165 12.17 3.30 8.17
C ARG A 165 13.13 2.19 8.60
N VAL A 166 12.63 0.96 8.68
CA VAL A 166 13.40 -0.27 8.89
C VAL A 166 13.27 -1.11 7.62
N PRO A 167 14.35 -1.36 6.87
CA PRO A 167 14.32 -2.28 5.72
C PRO A 167 14.00 -3.71 6.14
N ILE A 168 13.06 -4.35 5.43
CA ILE A 168 12.57 -5.70 5.73
C ILE A 168 12.84 -6.66 4.55
N ILE A 169 13.15 -7.91 4.85
CA ILE A 169 13.17 -9.04 3.91
C ILE A 169 11.96 -9.92 4.25
N ARG A 170 10.94 -9.92 3.39
CA ARG A 170 9.70 -10.67 3.58
C ARG A 170 9.71 -11.91 2.69
N PHE A 171 9.45 -13.08 3.26
CA PHE A 171 9.36 -14.36 2.55
C PHE A 171 8.32 -15.27 3.19
N ARG A 172 8.14 -16.47 2.64
CA ARG A 172 7.24 -17.50 3.17
C ARG A 172 7.98 -18.81 3.37
N HIS A 173 7.80 -19.43 4.54
CA HIS A 173 8.29 -20.78 4.76
C HIS A 173 7.46 -21.79 3.97
N VAL A 174 8.11 -22.71 3.26
CA VAL A 174 7.46 -23.64 2.33
C VAL A 174 6.66 -24.72 3.07
N ALA A 175 7.19 -25.33 4.13
CA ALA A 175 6.51 -26.41 4.84
C ALA A 175 5.27 -25.93 5.63
N SER A 176 5.35 -24.76 6.27
CA SER A 176 4.28 -24.25 7.15
C SER A 176 3.39 -23.17 6.52
N TRP A 177 3.74 -22.67 5.33
CA TRP A 177 3.09 -21.56 4.61
C TRP A 177 3.01 -20.23 5.38
N ILE A 178 3.73 -20.08 6.50
CA ILE A 178 3.77 -18.87 7.32
C ILE A 178 4.69 -17.82 6.68
N THR A 179 4.26 -16.55 6.73
CA THR A 179 5.05 -15.40 6.26
C THR A 179 6.06 -15.00 7.34
N ILE A 180 7.30 -14.71 6.95
CA ILE A 180 8.40 -14.32 7.84
C ILE A 180 8.99 -13.00 7.37
N ASP A 181 9.18 -12.07 8.30
CA ASP A 181 9.75 -10.75 8.07
C ASP A 181 11.06 -10.59 8.85
N ILE A 182 12.19 -10.51 8.13
CA ILE A 182 13.50 -10.23 8.72
C ILE A 182 13.80 -8.73 8.67
N ASN A 183 14.09 -8.18 9.84
CA ASN A 183 14.71 -6.89 10.13
C ASN A 183 16.18 -7.13 10.50
N VAL A 184 17.11 -6.29 10.00
CA VAL A 184 18.56 -6.36 10.33
C VAL A 184 19.13 -5.03 10.82
N CYS A 185 18.27 -4.03 11.09
CA CYS A 185 18.67 -2.63 11.21
C CYS A 185 18.27 -1.95 12.53
N SER A 186 17.38 -2.54 13.33
CA SER A 186 16.98 -1.95 14.62
C SER A 186 16.54 -3.04 15.62
N PRO A 187 17.14 -3.11 16.82
CA PRO A 187 16.72 -4.04 17.87
C PRO A 187 15.46 -3.57 18.61
N ASN A 188 15.04 -2.30 18.46
CA ASN A 188 13.98 -1.62 19.21
C ASN A 188 12.66 -2.39 19.20
N SER A 189 12.31 -2.98 18.05
CA SER A 189 11.10 -3.80 17.92
C SER A 189 11.10 -5.03 18.84
N THR A 190 12.27 -5.57 19.20
CA THR A 190 12.39 -6.65 20.20
C THR A 190 12.10 -6.14 21.62
N TYR A 191 12.62 -4.96 21.99
CA TYR A 191 12.38 -4.35 23.30
C TYR A 191 10.90 -3.96 23.49
N ASN A 192 10.31 -3.29 22.50
CA ASN A 192 8.89 -2.91 22.53
C ASN A 192 7.99 -4.16 22.58
N SER A 193 8.39 -5.27 21.95
CA SER A 193 7.67 -6.55 22.03
C SER A 193 7.83 -7.24 23.39
N ARG A 194 9.01 -7.15 24.04
CA ARG A 194 9.23 -7.65 25.41
C ARG A 194 8.37 -6.89 26.42
N PHE A 195 8.28 -5.56 26.29
CA PHE A 195 7.40 -4.74 27.14
C PHE A 195 5.92 -5.11 26.98
N VAL A 196 5.44 -5.22 25.74
CA VAL A 196 4.04 -5.64 25.48
C VAL A 196 3.80 -7.07 25.99
N ALA A 197 4.73 -8.00 25.80
CA ALA A 197 4.63 -9.35 26.37
C ALA A 197 4.55 -9.34 27.91
N ALA A 198 5.34 -8.48 28.56
CA ALA A 198 5.29 -8.31 30.01
C ALA A 198 3.93 -7.74 30.49
N LEU A 199 3.32 -6.81 29.74
CA LEU A 199 1.95 -6.35 30.00
C LEU A 199 0.90 -7.46 29.79
N MET A 200 1.06 -8.33 28.78
CA MET A 200 0.12 -9.43 28.55
C MET A 200 0.22 -10.52 29.63
N ASN A 201 1.39 -10.65 30.27
CA ASN A 201 1.63 -11.56 31.39
C ASN A 201 1.30 -10.92 32.76
N PHE A 202 1.21 -9.60 32.84
CA PHE A 202 0.86 -8.85 34.07
C PHE A 202 -0.62 -9.03 34.43
N ASP A 203 -1.53 -8.94 33.45
CA ASP A 203 -2.94 -9.25 33.67
C ASP A 203 -3.60 -9.85 32.42
N VAL A 204 -4.24 -11.00 32.58
CA VAL A 204 -4.91 -11.72 31.49
C VAL A 204 -6.02 -10.89 30.83
N ARG A 205 -6.66 -9.97 31.56
CA ARG A 205 -7.72 -9.09 31.04
C ARG A 205 -7.17 -8.07 30.05
N ILE A 206 -5.94 -7.59 30.25
CA ILE A 206 -5.24 -6.74 29.28
C ILE A 206 -4.93 -7.55 28.01
N ARG A 207 -4.52 -8.83 28.15
CA ARG A 207 -4.34 -9.71 26.98
C ARG A 207 -5.65 -9.97 26.23
N GLN A 208 -6.76 -10.16 26.94
CA GLN A 208 -8.09 -10.34 26.35
C GLN A 208 -8.54 -9.09 25.57
N LEU A 209 -8.43 -7.91 26.19
CA LEU A 209 -8.65 -6.59 25.57
C LEU A 209 -7.82 -6.42 24.29
N CYS A 210 -6.51 -6.62 24.37
CA CYS A 210 -5.58 -6.45 23.25
C CYS A 210 -5.86 -7.43 22.10
N LEU A 211 -6.20 -8.69 22.39
CA LEU A 211 -6.60 -9.65 21.35
C LEU A 211 -7.94 -9.25 20.72
N PHE A 212 -8.96 -8.92 21.51
CA PHE A 212 -10.29 -8.57 21.01
C PHE A 212 -10.24 -7.36 20.08
N LEU A 213 -9.62 -6.27 20.54
CA LEU A 213 -9.49 -5.05 19.73
C LEU A 213 -8.63 -5.29 18.48
N LYS A 214 -7.62 -6.16 18.53
CA LYS A 214 -6.82 -6.57 17.34
C LYS A 214 -7.63 -7.43 16.35
N ILE A 215 -8.65 -8.18 16.79
CA ILE A 215 -9.59 -8.89 15.92
C ILE A 215 -10.61 -7.92 15.32
N TRP A 216 -11.25 -7.10 16.16
CA TRP A 216 -12.25 -6.08 15.82
C TRP A 216 -11.71 -5.09 14.76
N THR A 217 -10.58 -4.44 15.04
CA THR A 217 -9.93 -3.52 14.08
C THR A 217 -9.48 -4.18 12.78
N LYS A 218 -9.10 -5.46 12.78
CA LYS A 218 -8.74 -6.18 11.56
C LYS A 218 -9.97 -6.53 10.72
N LYS A 219 -11.08 -6.96 11.33
CA LYS A 219 -12.36 -7.19 10.64
C LYS A 219 -12.87 -5.92 9.98
N LEU A 220 -12.85 -4.80 10.71
CA LEU A 220 -13.23 -3.47 10.20
C LEU A 220 -12.20 -2.86 9.22
N ARG A 221 -11.04 -3.50 9.00
CA ARG A 221 -9.92 -2.97 8.20
C ARG A 221 -9.36 -1.61 8.67
N ILE A 222 -9.58 -1.26 9.94
CA ILE A 222 -8.95 -0.12 10.62
C ILE A 222 -7.43 -0.37 10.67
N VAL A 223 -7.04 -1.57 11.09
CA VAL A 223 -5.64 -2.01 11.18
C VAL A 223 -5.25 -2.82 9.94
N GLY A 224 -4.22 -2.36 9.21
CA GLY A 224 -3.84 -2.95 7.92
C GLY A 224 -2.69 -2.23 7.19
N SER A 225 -2.48 -2.61 5.92
CA SER A 225 -1.50 -1.96 5.05
C SER A 225 -1.97 -0.54 4.70
N GLY A 226 -1.10 0.46 4.89
CA GLY A 226 -1.41 1.86 4.62
C GLY A 226 -2.41 2.51 5.58
N SER A 227 -2.65 1.92 6.76
CA SER A 227 -3.52 2.47 7.82
C SER A 227 -2.87 2.32 9.21
N MET A 228 -3.67 2.22 10.28
CA MET A 228 -3.17 1.99 11.64
C MET A 228 -2.38 0.66 11.71
N THR A 229 -1.20 0.67 12.33
CA THR A 229 -0.45 -0.57 12.58
C THR A 229 -1.02 -1.31 13.79
N SER A 230 -0.84 -2.65 13.86
CA SER A 230 -1.22 -3.39 15.08
C SER A 230 -0.49 -2.88 16.32
N TYR A 231 0.75 -2.37 16.17
CA TYR A 231 1.49 -1.78 17.29
C TYR A 231 0.89 -0.44 17.74
N CYS A 232 0.52 0.44 16.82
CA CYS A 232 -0.18 1.70 17.13
C CYS A 232 -1.47 1.45 17.93
N LEU A 233 -2.23 0.40 17.62
CA LEU A 233 -3.40 0.02 18.41
C LEU A 233 -3.03 -0.38 19.85
N ILE A 234 -1.97 -1.17 20.05
CA ILE A 234 -1.52 -1.54 21.40
C ILE A 234 -1.06 -0.30 22.19
N VAL A 235 -0.40 0.66 21.53
CA VAL A 235 0.02 1.92 22.19
C VAL A 235 -1.19 2.78 22.58
N LEU A 236 -2.24 2.86 21.74
CA LEU A 236 -3.52 3.48 22.10
C LEU A 236 -4.20 2.77 23.29
N ILE A 237 -4.18 1.44 23.33
CA ILE A 237 -4.73 0.66 24.46
C ILE A 237 -3.95 0.94 25.75
N ILE A 238 -2.60 0.95 25.69
CA ILE A 238 -1.75 1.32 26.83
C ILE A 238 -2.11 2.72 27.33
N TYR A 239 -2.24 3.69 26.42
CA TYR A 239 -2.58 5.06 26.75
C TYR A 239 -3.96 5.19 27.43
N ALA A 240 -4.99 4.52 26.91
CA ALA A 240 -6.33 4.49 27.54
C ALA A 240 -6.28 3.88 28.94
N LEU A 241 -5.61 2.74 29.12
CA LEU A 241 -5.41 2.10 30.43
C LEU A 241 -4.65 3.00 31.40
N GLN A 242 -3.69 3.80 30.92
CA GLN A 242 -2.97 4.77 31.74
C GLN A 242 -3.86 5.94 32.18
N LYS A 243 -4.67 6.49 31.27
CA LYS A 243 -5.62 7.58 31.57
C LYS A 243 -6.76 7.14 32.47
N GLN A 244 -7.11 5.85 32.47
CA GLN A 244 -8.03 5.20 33.40
C GLN A 244 -7.38 4.82 34.74
N GLY A 245 -6.06 5.01 34.91
CA GLY A 245 -5.33 4.69 36.14
C GLY A 245 -4.97 3.22 36.35
N TYR A 246 -5.27 2.34 35.38
CA TYR A 246 -4.95 0.91 35.44
C TYR A 246 -3.48 0.58 35.11
N LEU A 247 -2.78 1.50 34.44
CA LEU A 247 -1.33 1.42 34.20
C LEU A 247 -0.65 2.75 34.55
N PRO A 248 0.61 2.75 35.01
CA PRO A 248 1.38 3.98 35.18
C PRO A 248 2.02 4.45 33.87
N ALA A 249 2.40 5.72 33.83
CA ALA A 249 3.32 6.30 32.82
C ALA A 249 4.63 5.49 32.71
N ILE A 250 5.21 5.32 31.52
CA ILE A 250 6.46 4.56 31.35
C ILE A 250 7.61 5.17 32.16
N LYS A 251 7.68 6.51 32.22
CA LYS A 251 8.64 7.23 33.08
C LYS A 251 8.58 6.77 34.55
N LYS A 252 7.40 6.41 35.08
CA LYS A 252 7.24 5.86 36.43
C LYS A 252 7.72 4.41 36.56
N LEU A 253 7.58 3.60 35.49
CA LEU A 253 8.13 2.23 35.44
C LEU A 253 9.66 2.19 35.42
N GLN A 254 10.31 3.30 35.06
CA GLN A 254 11.78 3.43 35.01
C GLN A 254 12.41 3.90 36.33
N VAL A 255 11.60 4.35 37.29
CA VAL A 255 12.09 4.82 38.60
C VAL A 255 12.66 3.64 39.40
N ASN A 256 13.78 3.88 40.10
CA ASN A 256 14.47 2.87 40.92
C ASN A 256 14.86 1.59 40.16
N CYS A 257 15.20 1.74 38.88
CA CYS A 257 15.72 0.71 37.98
C CYS A 257 17.04 1.17 37.36
N ALA A 258 18.00 0.27 37.16
CA ALA A 258 19.20 0.57 36.37
C ALA A 258 18.81 0.76 34.89
N ALA A 259 19.23 1.85 34.26
CA ALA A 259 18.82 2.17 32.90
C ALA A 259 19.38 1.17 31.87
N HIS A 260 18.50 0.61 31.03
CA HIS A 260 18.89 -0.25 29.90
C HIS A 260 18.93 0.61 28.64
N GLN A 261 20.06 1.30 28.45
CA GLN A 261 20.27 2.22 27.34
C GLN A 261 20.69 1.47 26.05
N VAL A 262 20.00 1.75 24.95
CA VAL A 262 20.32 1.27 23.60
C VAL A 262 20.17 2.45 22.64
N ASP A 263 21.23 2.83 21.93
CA ASP A 263 21.28 3.98 21.01
C ASP A 263 20.77 5.30 21.62
N GLY A 264 20.88 5.47 22.95
CA GLY A 264 20.40 6.62 23.70
C GLY A 264 18.92 6.57 24.11
N VAL A 265 18.25 5.42 23.93
CA VAL A 265 16.88 5.16 24.40
C VAL A 265 16.91 4.17 25.57
N ASN A 266 16.30 4.55 26.69
CA ASN A 266 16.17 3.69 27.87
C ASN A 266 14.94 2.77 27.75
N PHE A 267 15.17 1.45 27.65
CA PHE A 267 14.12 0.44 27.51
C PHE A 267 13.79 -0.32 28.81
N VAL A 268 14.29 0.12 29.98
CA VAL A 268 13.96 -0.53 31.26
C VAL A 268 12.50 -0.29 31.66
N TYR A 269 11.93 -1.19 32.47
CA TYR A 269 10.66 -1.07 33.16
C TYR A 269 10.56 -2.09 34.30
N ASP A 270 9.86 -1.77 35.39
CA ASP A 270 9.49 -2.74 36.44
C ASP A 270 7.98 -2.74 36.71
N LEU A 271 7.30 -3.79 36.23
CA LEU A 271 5.86 -4.01 36.46
C LEU A 271 5.57 -4.68 37.82
N LYS A 272 6.57 -5.22 38.54
CA LYS A 272 6.35 -6.01 39.77
C LYS A 272 5.82 -5.17 40.94
N ARG A 273 6.00 -3.85 40.88
CA ARG A 273 5.58 -2.89 41.90
C ARG A 273 4.19 -2.29 41.63
N ILE A 274 3.54 -2.69 40.53
CA ILE A 274 2.27 -2.12 40.08
C ILE A 274 1.12 -3.01 40.59
N PRO A 275 0.08 -2.45 41.23
CA PRO A 275 -1.08 -3.23 41.66
C PRO A 275 -1.83 -3.79 40.44
N GLY A 276 -2.21 -5.07 40.49
CA GLY A 276 -3.04 -5.69 39.46
C GLY A 276 -4.44 -5.05 39.39
N LEU A 277 -5.11 -5.20 38.25
CA LEU A 277 -6.37 -4.51 37.96
C LEU A 277 -7.47 -4.91 38.99
N PRO A 278 -8.39 -4.00 39.38
CA PRO A 278 -9.39 -4.27 40.40
C PRO A 278 -10.17 -5.58 40.17
N LYS A 279 -10.37 -6.40 41.19
CA LYS A 279 -10.95 -7.76 41.04
C LYS A 279 -12.34 -7.81 40.41
N LYS A 280 -13.15 -6.73 40.54
CA LYS A 280 -14.47 -6.62 39.93
C LYS A 280 -14.45 -6.29 38.43
N LEU A 281 -13.32 -5.79 37.91
CA LEU A 281 -13.19 -5.33 36.54
C LEU A 281 -13.01 -6.52 35.59
N THR A 282 -13.91 -6.70 34.65
CA THR A 282 -13.87 -7.74 33.62
C THR A 282 -13.05 -7.29 32.41
N ALA A 283 -12.76 -8.22 31.49
CA ALA A 283 -12.20 -7.85 30.19
C ALA A 283 -13.22 -7.12 29.30
N TYR A 284 -14.52 -7.32 29.52
CA TYR A 284 -15.59 -6.55 28.88
C TYR A 284 -15.55 -5.08 29.28
N ASP A 285 -15.45 -4.77 30.58
CA ASP A 285 -15.42 -3.39 31.08
C ASP A 285 -14.26 -2.60 30.47
N LEU A 286 -13.10 -3.25 30.27
CA LEU A 286 -11.95 -2.67 29.59
C LEU A 286 -12.22 -2.38 28.12
N ILE A 287 -12.96 -3.24 27.42
CA ILE A 287 -13.35 -3.06 26.01
C ILE A 287 -14.33 -1.89 25.88
N ALA A 288 -15.39 -1.87 26.70
CA ALA A 288 -16.37 -0.79 26.75
C ALA A 288 -15.72 0.56 27.12
N ALA A 289 -14.85 0.57 28.13
CA ALA A 289 -14.11 1.77 28.55
C ALA A 289 -13.09 2.26 27.51
N PHE A 290 -12.45 1.37 26.74
CA PHE A 290 -11.62 1.75 25.60
C PHE A 290 -12.45 2.45 24.52
N PHE A 291 -13.64 1.93 24.19
CA PHE A 291 -14.52 2.55 23.21
C PHE A 291 -14.99 3.93 23.70
N ALA A 292 -15.56 4.01 24.91
CA ALA A 292 -16.02 5.29 25.46
C ALA A 292 -14.91 6.35 25.48
N PHE A 293 -13.72 6.00 25.99
CA PHE A 293 -12.57 6.90 26.04
C PHE A 293 -12.18 7.44 24.65
N TYR A 294 -12.16 6.58 23.62
CA TYR A 294 -11.81 7.03 22.26
C TYR A 294 -12.97 7.63 21.46
N SER A 295 -14.23 7.49 21.91
CA SER A 295 -15.38 8.23 21.39
C SER A 295 -15.30 9.71 21.80
N ASP A 296 -14.96 9.98 23.06
CA ASP A 296 -14.85 11.35 23.58
C ASP A 296 -13.50 12.04 23.23
N MET A 297 -12.42 11.26 23.01
CA MET A 297 -11.06 11.81 22.77
C MET A 297 -10.96 12.68 21.51
N ASP A 298 -10.82 13.99 21.66
CA ASP A 298 -10.37 14.89 20.58
C ASP A 298 -8.84 14.79 20.39
N PHE A 299 -8.42 14.48 19.17
CA PHE A 299 -7.01 14.31 18.78
C PHE A 299 -6.34 15.61 18.27
N THR A 300 -7.12 16.67 18.06
CA THR A 300 -6.64 17.93 17.46
C THR A 300 -5.54 18.57 18.30
N ASP A 301 -4.44 18.96 17.66
CA ASP A 301 -3.29 19.65 18.26
C ASP A 301 -2.75 19.00 19.56
N LYS A 302 -2.81 17.66 19.66
CA LYS A 302 -2.33 16.88 20.81
C LYS A 302 -1.33 15.80 20.45
N LEU A 303 -0.26 15.74 21.23
CA LEU A 303 0.66 14.62 21.35
C LEU A 303 0.19 13.74 22.50
N LEU A 304 -0.31 12.55 22.19
CA LEU A 304 -0.66 11.53 23.18
C LEU A 304 0.64 10.82 23.60
N SER A 305 1.12 11.06 24.83
CA SER A 305 2.36 10.47 25.33
C SER A 305 2.11 9.36 26.37
N PRO A 306 2.33 8.08 26.04
CA PRO A 306 2.32 7.00 27.02
C PRO A 306 3.49 7.10 28.01
N TYR A 307 4.58 7.79 27.61
CA TYR A 307 5.77 7.92 28.44
C TYR A 307 5.52 8.73 29.71
N ILE A 308 4.73 9.82 29.63
CA ILE A 308 4.26 10.59 30.79
C ILE A 308 2.78 10.35 31.18
N ALA A 309 2.04 9.59 30.37
CA ALA A 309 0.59 9.33 30.48
C ALA A 309 -0.30 10.59 30.39
N GLN A 310 0.06 11.52 29.49
CA GLN A 310 -0.61 12.82 29.34
C GLN A 310 -0.70 13.26 27.87
N GLU A 311 -1.67 14.12 27.59
CA GLU A 311 -1.77 14.92 26.38
C GLU A 311 -0.84 16.12 26.50
N LEU A 312 0.02 16.34 25.52
CA LEU A 312 0.81 17.57 25.38
C LEU A 312 0.32 18.38 24.19
N LYS A 313 0.24 19.70 24.31
CA LYS A 313 -0.25 20.57 23.25
C LYS A 313 0.79 20.74 22.13
N LEU A 314 0.33 20.68 20.88
CA LEU A 314 1.12 20.94 19.68
C LEU A 314 0.77 22.32 19.09
N PRO A 315 1.75 23.02 18.50
CA PRO A 315 3.15 22.61 18.31
C PRO A 315 4.04 22.83 19.55
N GLU A 316 3.54 23.48 20.62
CA GLU A 316 4.37 24.02 21.70
C GLU A 316 5.28 22.98 22.35
N ALA A 317 4.78 21.78 22.62
CA ALA A 317 5.56 20.71 23.26
C ALA A 317 6.78 20.22 22.45
N ILE A 318 6.88 20.56 21.16
CA ILE A 318 7.97 20.13 20.26
C ILE A 318 8.72 21.31 19.63
N GLU A 319 8.06 22.45 19.40
CA GLU A 319 8.69 23.67 18.84
C GLU A 319 9.22 24.64 19.93
N THR A 320 8.80 24.52 21.20
CA THR A 320 9.27 25.39 22.31
C THR A 320 10.26 24.65 23.22
N VAL A 321 11.38 25.30 23.53
CA VAL A 321 12.41 24.77 24.45
C VAL A 321 11.85 24.63 25.87
N GLY A 322 12.03 23.46 26.49
CA GLY A 322 11.37 23.09 27.74
C GLY A 322 9.90 22.68 27.58
N GLY A 323 9.37 22.63 26.36
CA GLY A 323 8.00 22.21 26.06
C GLY A 323 7.77 20.71 26.28
N PHE A 324 8.82 19.89 26.11
CA PHE A 324 8.84 18.49 26.54
C PHE A 324 10.28 18.08 26.93
N PRO A 325 10.70 18.37 28.17
CA PRO A 325 12.08 18.21 28.62
C PRO A 325 12.64 16.79 28.46
N GLU A 326 11.81 15.75 28.63
CA GLU A 326 12.25 14.36 28.47
C GLU A 326 12.47 13.96 27.01
N TYR A 327 11.68 14.49 26.07
CA TYR A 327 11.92 14.34 24.64
C TYR A 327 13.22 15.06 24.25
N GLU A 328 13.42 16.31 24.70
CA GLU A 328 14.65 17.07 24.46
C GLU A 328 15.89 16.34 25.03
N ALA A 329 15.80 15.81 26.25
CA ALA A 329 16.87 15.04 26.88
C ALA A 329 17.17 13.74 26.12
N GLN A 330 16.16 12.99 25.67
CA GLN A 330 16.39 11.77 24.89
C GLN A 330 16.98 12.08 23.51
N MET A 331 16.54 13.14 22.84
CA MET A 331 17.11 13.58 21.56
C MET A 331 18.61 13.93 21.69
N GLN A 332 19.02 14.50 22.83
CA GLN A 332 20.44 14.70 23.15
C GLN A 332 21.17 13.37 23.44
N GLN A 333 20.57 12.46 24.22
CA GLN A 333 21.17 11.14 24.52
C GLN A 333 21.39 10.30 23.25
N ILE A 334 20.43 10.27 22.33
CA ILE A 334 20.55 9.58 21.03
C ILE A 334 21.68 10.21 20.19
N LYS A 335 21.76 11.54 20.14
CA LYS A 335 22.83 12.24 19.42
C LYS A 335 24.22 11.95 19.98
N VAL A 336 24.35 11.85 21.30
CA VAL A 336 25.61 11.48 21.98
C VAL A 336 25.96 10.01 21.75
N ALA A 337 24.99 9.10 21.85
CA ALA A 337 25.21 7.66 21.70
C ALA A 337 25.52 7.23 20.25
N THR A 338 24.88 7.86 19.25
CA THR A 338 24.99 7.46 17.85
C THR A 338 25.89 8.36 17.00
N GLY A 339 26.26 9.54 17.50
CA GLY A 339 26.93 10.59 16.73
C GLY A 339 26.04 11.30 15.68
N VAL A 340 24.78 10.87 15.52
CA VAL A 340 23.84 11.38 14.51
C VAL A 340 22.71 12.13 15.18
N THR A 341 22.38 13.34 14.70
CA THR A 341 21.19 14.05 15.16
C THR A 341 19.93 13.27 14.75
N PRO A 342 19.08 12.81 15.69
CA PRO A 342 17.86 12.08 15.36
C PRO A 342 16.83 12.92 14.59
N ASP A 343 16.05 12.26 13.73
CA ASP A 343 14.83 12.80 13.12
C ASP A 343 13.87 13.31 14.21
N PRO A 344 13.35 14.55 14.16
CA PRO A 344 12.33 15.02 15.10
C PRO A 344 10.99 14.30 14.90
N ILE A 345 10.16 14.27 15.95
CA ILE A 345 8.86 13.60 15.88
C ILE A 345 7.96 14.20 14.80
N LYS A 346 7.31 13.33 14.03
CA LYS A 346 6.49 13.70 12.88
C LYS A 346 5.05 14.00 13.32
N TYR A 347 4.90 15.10 14.05
CA TYR A 347 3.63 15.56 14.65
C TYR A 347 2.74 16.38 13.70
N LYS A 348 3.25 16.88 12.57
CA LYS A 348 2.45 17.53 11.51
C LYS A 348 1.67 16.48 10.71
N ARG A 349 0.71 15.86 11.40
CA ARG A 349 -0.16 14.71 11.04
C ARG A 349 -1.49 14.86 11.75
N ASP A 350 -2.52 14.23 11.22
CA ASP A 350 -3.90 14.26 11.75
C ASP A 350 -4.06 13.58 13.12
N ILE A 351 -3.03 12.84 13.56
CA ILE A 351 -2.92 12.19 14.87
C ILE A 351 -1.43 12.05 15.24
N CYS A 352 -1.10 12.37 16.50
CA CYS A 352 0.24 12.17 17.05
C CYS A 352 0.19 11.32 18.32
N VAL A 353 0.69 10.08 18.22
CA VAL A 353 0.83 9.15 19.35
C VAL A 353 2.29 8.81 19.49
N GLN A 354 2.88 9.11 20.65
CA GLN A 354 4.28 8.82 20.91
C GLN A 354 4.50 7.31 21.12
N ASP A 355 5.66 6.81 20.71
CA ASP A 355 6.14 5.50 21.17
C ASP A 355 6.35 5.51 22.70
N PRO A 356 6.07 4.40 23.41
CA PRO A 356 6.33 4.27 24.85
C PRO A 356 7.80 4.51 25.26
N PHE A 357 8.77 4.30 24.36
CA PHE A 357 10.20 4.46 24.65
C PHE A 357 10.92 5.40 23.66
N GLU A 358 10.66 5.29 22.35
CA GLU A 358 11.26 6.17 21.32
C GLU A 358 10.52 7.52 21.25
N LEU A 359 10.90 8.49 22.06
CA LEU A 359 10.14 9.74 22.23
C LEU A 359 10.05 10.58 20.94
N GLN A 360 10.95 10.36 19.98
CA GLN A 360 10.93 10.95 18.65
C GLN A 360 10.07 10.21 17.61
N TYR A 361 9.40 9.12 17.97
CA TYR A 361 8.61 8.31 17.05
C TYR A 361 7.09 8.49 17.24
N ASN A 362 6.41 8.98 16.19
CA ASN A 362 4.96 8.98 16.11
C ASN A 362 4.49 7.62 15.55
N VAL A 363 3.97 6.73 16.39
CA VAL A 363 3.49 5.40 15.98
C VAL A 363 2.25 5.47 15.08
N ALA A 364 1.51 6.57 15.13
CA ALA A 364 0.30 6.84 14.35
C ALA A 364 0.57 7.53 12.99
N GLN A 365 1.83 7.82 12.63
CA GLN A 365 2.22 8.60 11.43
C GLN A 365 1.69 8.07 10.06
N SER A 366 1.16 6.84 10.03
CA SER A 366 0.60 6.16 8.85
C SER A 366 -0.92 6.29 8.72
N ILE A 367 -1.60 6.82 9.75
CA ILE A 367 -3.04 7.05 9.74
C ILE A 367 -3.33 8.32 8.92
N ALA A 368 -4.11 8.18 7.86
CA ALA A 368 -4.67 9.30 7.09
C ALA A 368 -5.96 9.81 7.75
N PRO A 369 -6.41 11.06 7.51
CA PRO A 369 -7.58 11.61 8.19
C PRO A 369 -8.85 10.78 7.94
N THR A 370 -9.05 10.28 6.71
CA THR A 370 -10.16 9.39 6.37
C THR A 370 -10.18 8.07 7.16
N ASN A 371 -9.02 7.63 7.68
CA ASN A 371 -8.93 6.45 8.54
C ASN A 371 -9.18 6.80 10.01
N LEU A 372 -8.82 8.02 10.44
CA LEU A 372 -9.15 8.53 11.78
C LEU A 372 -10.66 8.78 11.92
N THR A 373 -11.31 9.44 10.96
CA THR A 373 -12.76 9.64 10.93
C THR A 373 -13.52 8.32 10.91
N TYR A 374 -13.02 7.32 10.16
CA TYR A 374 -13.62 5.99 10.13
C TYR A 374 -13.41 5.21 11.45
N PHE A 375 -12.23 5.31 12.06
CA PHE A 375 -11.97 4.75 13.40
C PHE A 375 -12.92 5.35 14.44
N LYS A 376 -13.05 6.68 14.50
CA LYS A 376 -14.00 7.40 15.36
C LYS A 376 -15.41 6.85 15.22
N TYR A 377 -15.99 6.91 14.02
CA TYR A 377 -17.36 6.44 13.77
C TYR A 377 -17.58 4.96 14.15
N CYS A 378 -16.58 4.08 13.98
CA CYS A 378 -16.67 2.70 14.47
C CYS A 378 -16.66 2.61 16.00
N VAL A 379 -15.86 3.44 16.68
CA VAL A 379 -15.78 3.54 18.14
C VAL A 379 -17.06 4.16 18.72
N ASP A 380 -17.65 5.15 18.07
CA ASP A 380 -18.89 5.81 18.51
C ASP A 380 -20.08 4.85 18.47
N LEU A 381 -20.21 4.07 17.39
CA LEU A 381 -21.21 3.00 17.30
C LEU A 381 -20.94 1.86 18.30
N ALA A 382 -19.68 1.44 18.49
CA ALA A 382 -19.33 0.43 19.49
C ALA A 382 -19.63 0.89 20.93
N THR A 383 -19.35 2.15 21.25
CA THR A 383 -19.68 2.81 22.52
C THR A 383 -21.19 2.83 22.75
N SER A 384 -21.97 3.10 21.70
CA SER A 384 -23.43 3.11 21.76
C SER A 384 -23.98 1.71 22.04
N ALA A 385 -23.45 0.68 21.38
CA ALA A 385 -23.87 -0.70 21.61
C ALA A 385 -23.54 -1.20 23.04
N CYS A 386 -22.34 -0.90 23.57
CA CYS A 386 -21.99 -1.25 24.95
C CYS A 386 -22.83 -0.48 26.00
N LYS A 387 -23.43 0.67 25.65
CA LYS A 387 -24.38 1.38 26.52
C LYS A 387 -25.80 0.77 26.45
N ASN A 388 -26.15 0.15 25.32
CA ASN A 388 -27.52 -0.33 25.04
C ASN A 388 -27.80 -1.79 25.47
N GLU A 389 -26.81 -2.53 25.96
CA GLU A 389 -27.02 -3.81 26.67
C GLU A 389 -27.88 -3.65 27.93
N CYS A 390 -28.05 -2.42 28.43
CA CYS A 390 -28.97 -2.11 29.52
C CYS A 390 -30.45 -1.97 29.07
N GLY A 391 -30.80 -2.31 27.82
CA GLY A 391 -32.17 -2.09 27.31
C GLY A 391 -32.64 -2.92 26.09
N GLU A 392 -31.81 -3.15 25.06
CA GLU A 392 -32.32 -3.71 23.77
C GLU A 392 -31.49 -4.84 23.15
N LEU A 393 -30.25 -5.10 23.61
CA LEU A 393 -29.44 -6.25 23.17
C LEU A 393 -29.49 -7.34 24.24
N GLY A 394 -29.91 -8.56 23.86
CA GLY A 394 -30.08 -9.68 24.78
C GLY A 394 -28.83 -10.56 24.87
N GLU A 395 -28.29 -10.71 26.08
CA GLU A 395 -27.10 -11.53 26.40
C GLU A 395 -25.78 -11.04 25.75
N ASN A 396 -24.65 -11.31 26.42
CA ASN A 396 -23.30 -10.90 25.94
C ASN A 396 -22.95 -11.49 24.55
N VAL A 397 -23.65 -12.56 24.13
CA VAL A 397 -23.50 -13.21 22.82
C VAL A 397 -23.81 -12.22 21.70
N ASP A 398 -24.95 -11.52 21.77
CA ASP A 398 -25.42 -10.65 20.70
C ASP A 398 -24.55 -9.40 20.55
N LEU A 399 -24.03 -8.84 21.64
CA LEU A 399 -23.09 -7.72 21.53
C LEU A 399 -21.79 -8.15 20.84
N TYR A 400 -21.18 -9.28 21.23
CA TYR A 400 -19.93 -9.70 20.56
C TYR A 400 -20.15 -10.10 19.09
N GLU A 401 -21.32 -10.64 18.75
CA GLU A 401 -21.76 -10.85 17.36
C GLU A 401 -21.82 -9.51 16.61
N TYR A 402 -22.57 -8.56 17.17
CA TYR A 402 -22.76 -7.22 16.62
C TYR A 402 -21.42 -6.47 16.47
N LEU A 403 -20.56 -6.43 17.48
CA LEU A 403 -19.27 -5.75 17.42
C LEU A 403 -18.37 -6.32 16.31
N LEU A 404 -18.47 -7.61 15.98
CA LEU A 404 -17.64 -8.27 14.98
C LEU A 404 -18.27 -8.32 13.58
N PHE A 405 -19.59 -8.26 13.45
CA PHE A 405 -20.32 -8.40 12.17
C PHE A 405 -21.47 -7.41 11.96
N GLY A 406 -22.27 -7.12 12.99
CA GLY A 406 -23.40 -6.17 12.92
C GLY A 406 -23.00 -4.68 12.74
N LEU A 407 -21.95 -4.21 13.43
CA LEU A 407 -21.34 -2.88 13.24
C LEU A 407 -21.03 -2.59 11.76
N PRO A 408 -20.27 -3.45 11.04
CA PRO A 408 -20.09 -3.35 9.59
C PRO A 408 -21.40 -3.22 8.81
N GLU A 409 -22.44 -3.98 9.17
CA GLU A 409 -23.72 -3.99 8.46
C GLU A 409 -24.53 -2.72 8.71
N GLN A 410 -24.51 -2.16 9.92
CA GLN A 410 -25.11 -0.84 10.22
C GLN A 410 -24.36 0.29 9.50
N ILE A 411 -23.02 0.29 9.55
CA ILE A 411 -22.17 1.23 8.78
C ILE A 411 -22.56 1.21 7.28
N LEU A 412 -22.81 0.02 6.73
CA LEU A 412 -23.24 -0.16 5.34
C LEU A 412 -24.67 0.33 5.07
N GLN A 413 -25.55 0.37 6.07
CA GLN A 413 -26.92 0.89 5.97
C GLN A 413 -26.97 2.42 6.07
N ASP A 414 -26.32 3.02 7.06
CA ASP A 414 -26.32 4.48 7.30
C ASP A 414 -25.87 5.24 6.05
N LYS A 415 -24.72 4.85 5.46
CA LYS A 415 -24.24 5.51 4.23
C LYS A 415 -25.09 5.22 2.98
N ARG A 416 -26.00 4.23 2.98
CA ARG A 416 -27.05 4.09 1.95
C ARG A 416 -28.16 5.11 2.18
N GLN A 417 -28.59 5.29 3.43
CA GLN A 417 -29.60 6.29 3.80
C GLN A 417 -29.11 7.71 3.48
N ASP A 418 -27.86 8.06 3.78
CA ASP A 418 -27.30 9.39 3.47
C ASP A 418 -27.22 9.67 1.96
N GLN A 419 -26.89 8.65 1.15
CA GLN A 419 -26.94 8.75 -0.31
C GLN A 419 -28.39 8.96 -0.81
N ALA A 420 -29.39 8.37 -0.15
CA ALA A 420 -30.80 8.61 -0.46
C ALA A 420 -31.28 10.00 0.00
N LYS A 421 -30.90 10.46 1.20
CA LYS A 421 -31.21 11.80 1.73
C LYS A 421 -30.63 12.89 0.83
N ARG A 422 -29.35 12.79 0.44
CA ARG A 422 -28.71 13.74 -0.49
C ARG A 422 -29.37 13.76 -1.88
N LYS A 423 -29.87 12.62 -2.38
CA LYS A 423 -30.67 12.55 -3.62
C LYS A 423 -32.09 13.11 -3.49
N LYS A 424 -32.68 13.12 -2.29
CA LYS A 424 -33.99 13.78 -2.06
C LYS A 424 -33.82 15.30 -1.97
N MET A 425 -32.77 15.79 -1.30
CA MET A 425 -32.49 17.23 -1.17
C MET A 425 -32.17 17.93 -2.49
N SER A 426 -31.67 17.22 -3.51
CA SER A 426 -31.46 17.78 -4.86
C SER A 426 -32.75 17.90 -5.69
N ASN A 427 -33.88 17.39 -5.19
CA ASN A 427 -35.12 17.21 -5.96
C ASN A 427 -36.31 17.99 -5.38
N THR A 428 -36.09 18.89 -4.40
CA THR A 428 -37.08 19.85 -3.91
C THR A 428 -37.15 21.07 -4.86
N PRO A 429 -38.30 21.39 -5.46
CA PRO A 429 -38.43 22.56 -6.32
C PRO A 429 -38.49 23.86 -5.51
N ASN A 430 -37.85 24.92 -6.00
CA ASN A 430 -38.06 26.27 -5.47
C ASN A 430 -39.48 26.75 -5.83
N VAL A 431 -40.15 27.38 -4.87
CA VAL A 431 -41.39 28.12 -5.09
C VAL A 431 -41.03 29.55 -5.53
N ASN A 432 -41.53 29.97 -6.68
CA ASN A 432 -41.41 31.37 -7.13
C ASN A 432 -42.39 32.28 -6.39
N VAL A 433 -42.06 33.57 -6.34
CA VAL A 433 -43.00 34.66 -6.08
C VAL A 433 -42.94 35.60 -7.28
N ASP A 434 -44.10 36.06 -7.75
CA ASP A 434 -44.28 36.71 -9.05
C ASP A 434 -43.87 38.18 -9.12
N ALA A 435 -43.50 38.64 -10.32
CA ALA A 435 -44.04 39.88 -10.92
C ALA A 435 -43.71 40.01 -12.43
N ASN A 436 -44.75 40.33 -13.22
CA ASN A 436 -44.80 40.74 -14.64
C ASN A 436 -43.54 41.47 -15.19
N ALA A 437 -42.97 41.06 -16.34
CA ALA A 437 -43.38 41.35 -17.74
C ALA A 437 -42.93 42.76 -18.24
N ASN A 438 -42.64 43.00 -19.53
CA ASN A 438 -43.00 42.26 -20.76
C ASN A 438 -42.01 42.59 -21.94
N ALA A 439 -41.96 41.72 -22.97
CA ALA A 439 -41.43 41.95 -24.35
C ALA A 439 -39.91 42.30 -24.53
N THR A 440 -39.19 41.92 -25.61
CA THR A 440 -39.42 41.00 -26.76
C THR A 440 -38.09 40.63 -27.45
N ALA A 441 -37.97 39.37 -27.93
CA ALA A 441 -37.00 38.87 -28.94
C ALA A 441 -35.48 38.87 -28.57
N GLU A 442 -34.62 37.99 -29.09
CA GLU A 442 -34.74 36.99 -30.19
C GLU A 442 -34.36 35.55 -29.78
N CYS A 443 -35.28 34.63 -30.08
CA CYS A 443 -35.22 33.25 -30.64
C CYS A 443 -33.98 32.28 -30.59
N PRO A 444 -34.23 30.95 -30.80
CA PRO A 444 -33.44 29.83 -30.24
C PRO A 444 -33.03 28.81 -31.35
N PRO A 445 -33.06 27.46 -31.24
CA PRO A 445 -33.03 26.50 -30.10
C PRO A 445 -31.92 25.41 -30.19
N THR A 446 -31.69 24.60 -29.15
CA THR A 446 -31.99 23.13 -29.03
C THR A 446 -31.38 22.61 -27.71
N THR A 447 -31.81 21.58 -26.95
CA THR A 447 -32.89 20.56 -26.95
C THR A 447 -32.88 19.45 -28.03
N ASP A 448 -32.88 18.14 -27.72
CA ASP A 448 -32.81 17.46 -26.40
C ASP A 448 -32.28 15.99 -26.45
N ALA A 449 -32.23 15.33 -25.29
CA ALA A 449 -31.62 14.03 -25.02
C ALA A 449 -32.43 12.76 -25.42
N SER A 450 -31.74 11.61 -25.47
CA SER A 450 -32.28 10.25 -25.20
C SER A 450 -31.12 9.27 -24.93
N ALA A 451 -31.11 8.54 -23.80
CA ALA A 451 -31.71 7.21 -23.58
C ALA A 451 -30.87 6.07 -24.21
N SER A 452 -30.01 5.35 -23.46
CA SER A 452 -30.29 4.29 -22.46
C SER A 452 -30.48 2.88 -23.05
N ALA A 453 -29.55 1.96 -22.76
CA ALA A 453 -29.80 0.52 -22.64
C ALA A 453 -28.58 -0.19 -22.03
N SER A 454 -28.78 -1.37 -21.46
CA SER A 454 -27.76 -2.30 -20.98
C SER A 454 -27.86 -3.60 -21.76
N GLU A 455 -26.76 -4.32 -21.98
CA GLU A 455 -26.84 -5.78 -22.12
C GLU A 455 -25.53 -6.50 -21.75
N SER A 456 -25.58 -7.84 -21.72
CA SER A 456 -24.63 -8.72 -21.06
C SER A 456 -24.14 -9.87 -21.96
N THR A 457 -22.95 -10.41 -21.66
CA THR A 457 -22.39 -11.75 -22.03
C THR A 457 -20.91 -11.73 -21.59
N SER A 458 -20.27 -12.69 -20.89
CA SER A 458 -20.33 -14.16 -20.71
C SER A 458 -19.25 -14.91 -21.51
N SER A 459 -18.23 -15.40 -20.81
CA SER A 459 -17.23 -16.43 -21.19
C SER A 459 -16.05 -16.36 -20.21
N GLU A 460 -15.21 -17.39 -20.01
CA GLU A 460 -15.46 -18.82 -19.81
C GLU A 460 -14.19 -19.41 -19.17
N VAL A 461 -14.21 -20.64 -18.63
CA VAL A 461 -13.06 -21.20 -17.87
C VAL A 461 -12.25 -22.18 -18.73
N GLY A 462 -10.97 -21.87 -18.95
CA GLY A 462 -9.99 -22.77 -19.57
C GLY A 462 -8.84 -23.10 -18.60
N SER A 463 -8.50 -24.38 -18.49
CA SER A 463 -7.44 -24.91 -17.61
C SER A 463 -6.15 -25.23 -18.37
N GLY A 464 -4.99 -25.15 -17.72
CA GLY A 464 -3.75 -25.68 -18.29
C GLY A 464 -2.46 -25.19 -17.66
N HIS A 465 -1.46 -26.08 -17.64
CA HIS A 465 -0.08 -25.91 -17.19
C HIS A 465 0.61 -24.56 -17.50
N LEU A 466 1.52 -24.16 -16.60
CA LEU A 466 2.60 -23.22 -16.89
C LEU A 466 3.95 -23.95 -16.85
N ASP A 467 4.63 -23.96 -18.00
CA ASP A 467 5.91 -24.64 -18.25
C ASP A 467 7.12 -23.72 -17.94
N LEU A 468 8.29 -24.31 -17.68
CA LEU A 468 9.53 -23.57 -17.43
C LEU A 468 10.24 -23.18 -18.73
N GLN A 469 9.79 -22.08 -19.35
CA GLN A 469 10.54 -21.42 -20.42
C GLN A 469 10.88 -19.97 -20.06
N ALA A 470 12.10 -19.54 -20.43
CA ALA A 470 12.56 -18.18 -20.20
C ALA A 470 11.70 -17.17 -20.98
N MET A 471 11.38 -16.02 -20.36
CA MET A 471 10.60 -14.97 -21.02
C MET A 471 11.34 -14.45 -22.27
N SER A 472 10.91 -14.90 -23.44
CA SER A 472 11.52 -14.59 -24.73
C SER A 472 11.12 -13.22 -25.28
N LYS A 473 10.02 -12.64 -24.79
CA LYS A 473 9.41 -11.39 -25.28
C LYS A 473 8.89 -10.55 -24.09
N LEU A 474 8.93 -9.23 -24.20
CA LEU A 474 8.16 -8.30 -23.35
C LEU A 474 7.20 -7.48 -24.20
N ALA A 475 5.91 -7.48 -23.85
CA ALA A 475 4.88 -6.74 -24.56
C ALA A 475 4.37 -5.49 -23.81
N HIS A 476 3.64 -4.63 -24.53
CA HIS A 476 2.79 -3.56 -24.00
C HIS A 476 1.62 -3.32 -24.96
N THR A 477 0.42 -3.25 -24.42
CA THR A 477 -0.80 -2.96 -25.18
C THR A 477 -1.24 -1.52 -24.93
N LEU A 478 -1.51 -0.80 -26.01
CA LEU A 478 -2.19 0.49 -26.06
C LEU A 478 -3.61 0.28 -26.62
N ARG A 479 -4.58 1.03 -26.12
CA ARG A 479 -5.97 1.06 -26.62
C ARG A 479 -6.46 2.51 -26.62
N PRO A 480 -7.29 2.93 -27.59
CA PRO A 480 -7.75 4.31 -27.71
C PRO A 480 -8.67 4.70 -26.56
N SER A 481 -8.44 5.85 -25.93
CA SER A 481 -9.41 6.47 -25.03
C SER A 481 -10.44 7.30 -25.80
N ASN A 482 -11.64 7.45 -25.24
CA ASN A 482 -12.71 8.27 -25.83
C ASN A 482 -12.24 9.71 -26.13
N LYS A 483 -11.30 10.26 -25.34
CA LYS A 483 -10.73 11.59 -25.55
C LYS A 483 -9.84 11.67 -26.79
N GLU A 484 -9.03 10.64 -27.05
CA GLU A 484 -8.20 10.56 -28.26
C GLU A 484 -9.07 10.37 -29.50
N VAL A 485 -10.08 9.51 -29.42
CA VAL A 485 -11.06 9.32 -30.51
C VAL A 485 -11.80 10.62 -30.79
N SER A 486 -12.22 11.39 -29.77
CA SER A 486 -12.87 12.70 -29.96
C SER A 486 -11.94 13.81 -30.47
N ILE A 487 -10.63 13.60 -30.53
CA ILE A 487 -9.68 14.51 -31.19
C ILE A 487 -9.64 14.24 -32.71
N LEU A 488 -10.04 13.04 -33.14
CA LEU A 488 -10.20 12.66 -34.55
C LEU A 488 -11.66 12.94 -34.99
N ASN A 489 -12.08 14.20 -34.86
CA ASN A 489 -13.43 14.65 -35.23
C ASN A 489 -13.61 14.75 -36.76
N GLU A 490 -14.81 15.09 -37.24
CA GLU A 490 -15.08 15.22 -38.68
C GLU A 490 -14.19 16.28 -39.36
N GLU A 491 -13.86 17.36 -38.66
CA GLU A 491 -12.92 18.42 -39.09
C GLU A 491 -11.49 17.91 -39.28
N PHE A 492 -11.04 16.93 -38.50
CA PHE A 492 -9.81 16.19 -38.79
C PHE A 492 -9.97 15.34 -40.06
N LEU A 493 -11.12 14.67 -40.25
CA LEU A 493 -11.36 13.77 -41.39
C LEU A 493 -11.56 14.48 -42.73
N THR A 494 -11.99 15.75 -42.78
CA THR A 494 -12.14 16.50 -44.05
C THR A 494 -10.83 16.59 -44.85
N HIS A 495 -9.69 16.52 -44.15
CA HIS A 495 -8.34 16.52 -44.72
C HIS A 495 -7.94 15.17 -45.35
N PHE A 496 -8.77 14.13 -45.21
CA PHE A 496 -8.50 12.77 -45.68
C PHE A 496 -9.67 12.27 -46.56
N PRO A 497 -9.65 12.47 -47.90
CA PRO A 497 -10.81 12.21 -48.75
C PRO A 497 -11.34 10.75 -48.72
N ASP A 498 -10.47 9.76 -48.49
CA ASP A 498 -10.85 8.35 -48.33
C ASP A 498 -11.36 7.95 -46.92
N ALA A 499 -11.36 8.87 -45.94
CA ALA A 499 -11.65 8.55 -44.54
C ALA A 499 -13.02 7.91 -44.29
N ARG A 500 -14.00 8.16 -45.16
CA ARG A 500 -15.37 7.59 -45.05
C ARG A 500 -15.43 6.06 -45.15
N LYS A 501 -14.30 5.39 -45.43
CA LYS A 501 -14.18 3.92 -45.57
C LYS A 501 -13.44 3.25 -44.41
N LEU A 502 -12.93 4.00 -43.42
CA LEU A 502 -12.09 3.47 -42.33
C LEU A 502 -12.51 4.01 -40.95
N PRO A 503 -12.45 3.22 -39.87
CA PRO A 503 -12.85 3.67 -38.55
C PRO A 503 -11.85 4.65 -37.94
N LEU A 504 -12.28 5.51 -37.01
CA LEU A 504 -11.39 6.45 -36.29
C LEU A 504 -10.18 5.78 -35.62
N THR A 505 -10.35 4.53 -35.20
CA THR A 505 -9.31 3.67 -34.61
C THR A 505 -8.16 3.37 -35.58
N TYR A 506 -8.40 3.41 -36.89
CA TYR A 506 -7.35 3.35 -37.92
C TYR A 506 -6.44 4.59 -37.85
N PHE A 507 -7.04 5.79 -37.82
CA PHE A 507 -6.29 7.05 -37.77
C PHE A 507 -5.55 7.23 -36.43
N TRP A 508 -6.15 6.76 -35.33
CA TRP A 508 -5.47 6.63 -34.04
C TRP A 508 -4.23 5.70 -34.15
N THR A 509 -4.37 4.55 -34.79
CA THR A 509 -3.27 3.59 -35.00
C THR A 509 -2.13 4.17 -35.85
N GLU A 510 -2.44 4.82 -36.98
CA GLU A 510 -1.44 5.46 -37.85
C GLU A 510 -0.73 6.62 -37.14
N CYS A 511 -1.45 7.43 -36.35
CA CYS A 511 -0.85 8.50 -35.56
C CYS A 511 0.09 7.96 -34.47
N TYR A 512 -0.29 6.88 -33.77
CA TYR A 512 0.60 6.20 -32.82
C TYR A 512 1.80 5.52 -33.50
N PHE A 513 1.64 4.97 -34.71
CA PHE A 513 2.74 4.42 -35.51
C PHE A 513 3.79 5.50 -35.82
N SER A 514 3.36 6.69 -36.23
CA SER A 514 4.25 7.84 -36.39
C SER A 514 4.88 8.22 -35.05
N ALA A 515 4.08 8.51 -34.02
CA ALA A 515 4.56 8.94 -32.71
C ALA A 515 5.65 8.02 -32.14
N ILE A 516 5.48 6.70 -32.28
CA ILE A 516 6.42 5.70 -31.77
C ILE A 516 7.69 5.62 -32.59
N LYS A 517 7.64 5.81 -33.92
CA LYS A 517 8.86 5.98 -34.73
C LYS A 517 9.63 7.21 -34.30
N ASP A 518 8.97 8.34 -34.14
CA ASP A 518 9.61 9.61 -33.78
C ASP A 518 10.19 9.56 -32.35
N ILE A 519 9.50 8.88 -31.42
CA ILE A 519 9.98 8.65 -30.04
C ILE A 519 11.23 7.75 -30.01
N VAL A 520 11.22 6.62 -30.73
CA VAL A 520 12.33 5.65 -30.70
C VAL A 520 13.52 6.16 -31.54
N GLY A 521 13.24 6.66 -32.75
CA GLY A 521 14.24 7.17 -33.69
C GLY A 521 14.85 8.49 -33.25
N ASP A 522 14.04 9.55 -33.08
CA ASP A 522 14.53 10.93 -32.96
C ASP A 522 14.65 11.42 -31.51
N ILE A 523 13.71 11.05 -30.64
CA ILE A 523 13.80 11.37 -29.20
C ILE A 523 14.81 10.46 -28.49
N TYR A 524 14.85 9.16 -28.78
CA TYR A 524 15.87 8.27 -28.18
C TYR A 524 17.11 8.10 -29.06
N GLY A 525 17.17 8.59 -30.29
CA GLY A 525 18.38 8.44 -31.13
C GLY A 525 18.70 6.98 -31.47
N ILE A 526 17.74 6.06 -31.34
CA ILE A 526 17.95 4.62 -31.52
C ILE A 526 17.86 4.32 -33.01
N LYS A 527 18.93 3.78 -33.59
CA LYS A 527 18.98 3.45 -35.02
C LYS A 527 18.06 2.26 -35.29
N MET A 528 16.97 2.51 -36.02
CA MET A 528 15.98 1.51 -36.40
C MET A 528 16.24 1.01 -37.83
N LYS A 529 16.65 -0.26 -38.00
CA LYS A 529 16.74 -0.91 -39.32
C LYS A 529 15.58 -1.89 -39.48
N ARG A 530 14.74 -1.75 -40.50
CA ARG A 530 13.64 -2.68 -40.77
C ARG A 530 14.19 -4.08 -41.07
N VAL A 531 13.56 -5.12 -40.52
CA VAL A 531 14.00 -6.53 -40.64
C VAL A 531 13.18 -7.30 -41.66
N ASP A 532 11.92 -6.91 -41.84
CA ASP A 532 10.99 -7.48 -42.80
C ASP A 532 11.60 -7.47 -44.23
N LYS A 533 11.87 -8.66 -44.78
CA LYS A 533 12.05 -8.82 -46.24
C LYS A 533 10.73 -8.58 -46.95
N GLU A 534 10.78 -8.28 -48.24
CA GLU A 534 9.59 -8.12 -49.07
C GLU A 534 8.76 -9.43 -49.13
N GLN A 535 7.72 -9.50 -48.30
CA GLN A 535 6.51 -10.24 -48.65
C GLN A 535 5.53 -9.25 -49.26
N PRO A 536 5.07 -9.45 -50.51
CA PRO A 536 4.11 -8.56 -51.14
C PRO A 536 2.83 -8.40 -50.31
N LEU A 537 2.23 -7.21 -50.38
CA LEU A 537 0.92 -6.90 -49.78
C LEU A 537 -0.21 -7.70 -50.47
N LYS A 538 -0.32 -8.99 -50.15
CA LYS A 538 -1.55 -9.74 -50.38
C LYS A 538 -2.64 -9.14 -49.50
N HIS A 539 -3.77 -8.77 -50.12
CA HIS A 539 -4.89 -8.05 -49.50
C HIS A 539 -5.53 -8.75 -48.28
N ASP A 540 -5.16 -10.01 -48.04
CA ASP A 540 -5.77 -10.99 -47.14
C ASP A 540 -4.88 -11.32 -45.90
N CYS A 541 -3.77 -10.61 -45.69
CA CYS A 541 -3.00 -10.79 -44.46
C CYS A 541 -3.78 -10.26 -43.24
N LYS A 542 -3.79 -11.04 -42.15
CA LYS A 542 -4.72 -10.87 -41.02
C LYS A 542 -4.28 -9.88 -39.93
N SER A 543 -3.02 -9.45 -39.92
CA SER A 543 -2.50 -8.42 -39.00
C SER A 543 -1.47 -7.53 -39.69
N ARG A 544 -1.25 -6.31 -39.18
CA ARG A 544 -0.11 -5.48 -39.58
C ARG A 544 0.99 -5.64 -38.53
N HIS A 545 2.12 -6.21 -38.91
CA HIS A 545 3.30 -6.38 -38.07
C HIS A 545 4.50 -5.68 -38.74
N TYR A 546 5.12 -4.75 -38.05
CA TYR A 546 6.34 -4.06 -38.48
C TYR A 546 7.45 -4.38 -37.48
N THR A 547 8.59 -4.91 -37.95
CA THR A 547 9.73 -5.23 -37.06
C THR A 547 10.98 -4.46 -37.45
N TRP A 548 11.63 -3.87 -36.45
CA TRP A 548 12.92 -3.21 -36.58
C TRP A 548 13.96 -3.83 -35.64
N LEU A 549 15.17 -4.01 -36.17
CA LEU A 549 16.38 -4.17 -35.39
C LEU A 549 16.73 -2.78 -34.85
N ILE A 550 16.63 -2.63 -33.53
CA ILE A 550 16.95 -1.40 -32.82
C ILE A 550 18.38 -1.47 -32.28
N THR A 551 19.18 -0.43 -32.52
CA THR A 551 20.58 -0.35 -32.04
C THR A 551 20.93 1.03 -31.48
N ALA A 552 21.63 1.08 -30.33
CA ALA A 552 22.14 2.33 -29.76
C ALA A 552 23.39 2.12 -28.89
N SER A 553 24.38 3.01 -29.04
CA SER A 553 25.63 3.06 -28.28
C SER A 553 25.59 3.99 -27.05
N VAL A 554 24.64 4.93 -27.01
CA VAL A 554 24.49 5.96 -25.97
C VAL A 554 23.10 5.89 -25.36
N ASN A 555 23.00 5.87 -24.03
CA ASN A 555 21.72 5.86 -23.31
C ASN A 555 21.16 7.28 -23.18
N THR A 556 20.19 7.58 -24.04
CA THR A 556 19.44 8.86 -24.15
C THR A 556 18.05 8.78 -23.52
N TRP A 557 17.55 7.58 -23.22
CA TRP A 557 16.18 7.33 -22.73
C TRP A 557 16.09 7.38 -21.21
N SER A 558 17.20 7.24 -20.51
CA SER A 558 17.26 7.26 -19.05
C SER A 558 17.41 8.70 -18.51
N GLU A 559 16.74 8.99 -17.39
CA GLU A 559 16.82 10.26 -16.63
C GLU A 559 16.24 11.51 -17.33
N ARG A 560 15.49 11.34 -18.43
CA ARG A 560 14.75 12.41 -19.12
C ARG A 560 13.84 13.22 -18.18
N LYS A 561 13.73 14.53 -18.46
CA LYS A 561 12.99 15.50 -17.64
C LYS A 561 11.55 15.58 -18.15
N PHE A 562 10.63 14.91 -17.45
CA PHE A 562 9.20 14.88 -17.80
C PHE A 562 8.35 16.05 -17.25
N LYS A 563 8.98 17.14 -16.79
CA LYS A 563 8.27 18.36 -16.38
C LYS A 563 7.80 19.10 -17.64
N ARG A 564 6.49 19.38 -17.76
CA ARG A 564 5.93 20.20 -18.85
C ARG A 564 6.47 21.63 -18.75
N ASN A 565 7.14 22.10 -19.81
CA ASN A 565 7.42 23.53 -19.99
C ASN A 565 6.20 24.20 -20.65
N PRO A 566 5.58 25.25 -20.07
CA PRO A 566 4.44 25.94 -20.69
C PRO A 566 4.81 26.72 -21.97
N GLN A 567 6.10 26.92 -22.27
CA GLN A 567 6.58 27.68 -23.44
C GLN A 567 6.99 26.78 -24.63
N LEU A 568 7.04 25.45 -24.47
CA LEU A 568 7.51 24.52 -25.52
C LEU A 568 6.56 23.33 -25.69
N LYS A 569 6.36 22.94 -26.95
CA LYS A 569 5.72 21.67 -27.33
C LYS A 569 6.53 20.48 -26.79
N PHE A 570 5.83 19.41 -26.40
CA PHE A 570 6.38 18.22 -25.75
C PHE A 570 7.46 17.55 -26.60
N PHE A 571 7.22 17.31 -27.89
CA PHE A 571 8.22 16.74 -28.79
C PHE A 571 9.43 17.68 -28.94
N THR A 572 9.22 18.99 -29.09
CA THR A 572 10.30 19.98 -29.20
C THR A 572 11.20 19.99 -27.98
N GLN A 573 10.64 19.98 -26.76
CA GLN A 573 11.41 19.86 -25.52
C GLN A 573 12.20 18.55 -25.49
N GLN A 574 11.57 17.43 -25.83
CA GLN A 574 12.22 16.13 -25.76
C GLN A 574 13.34 15.95 -26.81
N LEU A 575 13.22 16.53 -28.01
CA LEU A 575 14.32 16.61 -28.99
C LEU A 575 15.47 17.50 -28.51
N GLN A 576 15.18 18.60 -27.80
CA GLN A 576 16.23 19.45 -27.22
C GLN A 576 17.03 18.70 -26.15
N GLU A 577 16.35 17.94 -25.28
CA GLU A 577 17.01 17.02 -24.33
C GLU A 577 17.81 15.92 -25.04
N THR A 578 17.41 15.46 -26.25
CA THR A 578 18.24 14.52 -27.04
C THR A 578 19.58 15.14 -27.41
N LYS A 579 19.57 16.40 -27.88
CA LYS A 579 20.79 17.12 -28.28
C LYS A 579 21.69 17.39 -27.06
N GLU A 580 21.12 17.81 -25.93
CA GLU A 580 21.84 17.93 -24.65
C GLU A 580 22.51 16.60 -24.28
N TYR A 581 21.79 15.48 -24.38
CA TYR A 581 22.29 14.17 -23.96
C TYR A 581 23.33 13.57 -24.91
N LEU A 582 23.16 13.69 -26.23
CA LEU A 582 24.16 13.21 -27.18
C LEU A 582 25.51 13.90 -26.98
N THR A 583 25.53 15.22 -26.77
CA THR A 583 26.76 15.96 -26.47
C THR A 583 27.30 15.66 -25.06
N THR A 584 26.45 15.62 -24.03
CA THR A 584 26.92 15.53 -22.63
C THR A 584 27.15 14.10 -22.12
N ARG A 585 26.76 13.06 -22.87
CA ARG A 585 26.90 11.64 -22.47
C ARG A 585 27.84 10.82 -23.34
N ALA A 586 28.28 11.31 -24.51
CA ALA A 586 29.16 10.56 -25.42
C ALA A 586 30.44 10.06 -24.72
N ASP A 587 31.11 10.93 -23.96
CA ASP A 587 32.40 10.63 -23.34
C ASP A 587 32.28 10.04 -21.92
N LYS A 588 31.08 9.60 -21.51
CA LYS A 588 30.80 9.15 -20.13
C LYS A 588 30.48 7.65 -20.07
N PRO A 589 31.39 6.80 -19.56
CA PRO A 589 31.21 5.35 -19.50
C PRO A 589 29.91 4.87 -18.82
N THR A 590 29.37 5.64 -17.87
CA THR A 590 28.10 5.33 -17.18
C THR A 590 26.86 5.40 -18.07
N TYR A 591 26.95 6.10 -19.21
CA TYR A 591 25.86 6.24 -20.18
C TYR A 591 26.15 5.52 -21.52
N MET A 592 27.32 4.90 -21.66
CA MET A 592 27.57 3.95 -22.74
C MET A 592 26.70 2.71 -22.56
N CYS A 593 26.22 2.15 -23.67
CA CYS A 593 25.41 0.95 -23.67
C CYS A 593 25.59 0.18 -24.98
N ASP A 594 25.45 -1.14 -24.93
CA ASP A 594 25.14 -1.92 -26.12
C ASP A 594 23.66 -2.30 -26.08
N LEU A 595 22.81 -1.46 -26.69
CA LEU A 595 21.42 -1.80 -26.93
C LEU A 595 21.33 -2.46 -28.31
N LYS A 596 20.96 -3.74 -28.36
CA LYS A 596 20.58 -4.46 -29.59
C LYS A 596 19.35 -5.32 -29.33
N GLY A 597 18.43 -5.40 -30.30
CA GLY A 597 17.28 -6.31 -30.23
C GLY A 597 16.23 -5.99 -31.28
N HIS A 598 15.15 -6.78 -31.29
CA HIS A 598 13.98 -6.53 -32.13
C HIS A 598 12.95 -5.71 -31.36
N PHE A 599 12.40 -4.69 -32.01
CA PHE A 599 11.21 -3.95 -31.59
C PHE A 599 10.12 -4.15 -32.64
N SER A 600 8.91 -4.53 -32.21
CA SER A 600 7.76 -4.74 -33.08
C SER A 600 6.61 -3.80 -32.75
N PHE A 601 5.93 -3.31 -33.78
CA PHE A 601 4.62 -2.67 -33.71
C PHE A 601 3.61 -3.59 -34.41
N ILE A 602 2.59 -4.05 -33.67
CA ILE A 602 1.63 -5.07 -34.09
C ILE A 602 0.21 -4.51 -33.94
N VAL A 603 -0.62 -4.72 -34.96
CA VAL A 603 -2.03 -4.29 -35.00
C VAL A 603 -2.91 -5.44 -35.47
N ASP A 604 -3.97 -5.72 -34.71
CA ASP A 604 -5.03 -6.64 -35.13
C ASP A 604 -6.03 -5.92 -36.06
N ARG A 605 -6.41 -6.57 -37.16
CA ARG A 605 -7.19 -5.96 -38.25
C ARG A 605 -8.69 -5.89 -37.96
N ALA A 606 -9.19 -6.62 -36.95
CA ALA A 606 -10.62 -6.73 -36.67
C ALA A 606 -11.32 -5.37 -36.46
N ASP A 607 -10.68 -4.44 -35.74
CA ASP A 607 -11.27 -3.12 -35.43
C ASP A 607 -10.26 -1.98 -35.14
N TYR A 608 -8.95 -2.25 -35.23
CA TYR A 608 -7.87 -1.32 -34.88
C TYR A 608 -7.92 -0.77 -33.42
N LYS A 609 -8.66 -1.39 -32.50
CA LYS A 609 -8.77 -0.94 -31.09
C LYS A 609 -7.58 -1.33 -30.22
N GLU A 610 -6.59 -2.07 -30.74
CA GLU A 610 -5.38 -2.44 -30.01
C GLU A 610 -4.11 -2.28 -30.86
N VAL A 611 -3.15 -1.55 -30.30
CA VAL A 611 -1.75 -1.51 -30.77
C VAL A 611 -0.91 -2.23 -29.72
N ARG A 612 -0.19 -3.27 -30.15
CA ARG A 612 0.72 -4.03 -29.29
C ARG A 612 2.17 -3.77 -29.68
N LEU A 613 2.93 -3.27 -28.72
CA LEU A 613 4.37 -3.06 -28.83
C LEU A 613 5.09 -4.24 -28.18
N GLU A 614 6.14 -4.72 -28.81
CA GLU A 614 6.92 -5.86 -28.30
C GLU A 614 8.42 -5.60 -28.42
N ILE A 615 9.20 -6.06 -27.44
CA ILE A 615 10.64 -6.24 -27.59
C ILE A 615 11.03 -7.71 -27.41
N GLN A 616 11.98 -8.14 -28.23
CA GLN A 616 12.61 -9.46 -28.17
C GLN A 616 14.13 -9.27 -28.29
N PRO A 617 14.96 -9.91 -27.45
CA PRO A 617 16.41 -9.84 -27.57
C PRO A 617 16.89 -10.55 -28.84
N LEU A 618 18.17 -10.38 -29.19
CA LEU A 618 18.79 -11.24 -30.19
C LEU A 618 18.99 -12.66 -29.61
N PRO A 619 19.03 -13.73 -30.44
CA PRO A 619 19.25 -15.09 -29.95
C PRO A 619 20.51 -15.24 -29.08
N ASP A 620 21.55 -14.47 -29.41
CA ASP A 620 22.86 -14.51 -28.77
C ASP A 620 23.06 -13.44 -27.67
N ASP A 621 21.99 -12.78 -27.19
CA ASP A 621 22.05 -11.80 -26.09
C ASP A 621 22.15 -12.53 -24.74
N PRO A 622 23.30 -12.48 -24.02
CA PRO A 622 23.49 -13.20 -22.76
C PRO A 622 22.75 -12.58 -21.56
N VAL A 623 22.15 -11.39 -21.73
CA VAL A 623 21.42 -10.67 -20.67
C VAL A 623 19.91 -10.73 -20.92
N GLY A 624 19.50 -10.67 -22.19
CA GLY A 624 18.11 -10.78 -22.64
C GLY A 624 17.16 -9.81 -21.94
N LEU A 625 16.01 -10.32 -21.48
CA LEU A 625 14.94 -9.53 -20.86
C LEU A 625 15.05 -9.44 -19.33
N GLN A 626 16.24 -9.63 -18.76
CA GLN A 626 16.50 -9.41 -17.34
C GLN A 626 16.19 -7.96 -16.92
N ARG A 627 15.80 -7.78 -15.65
CA ARG A 627 15.36 -6.50 -15.06
C ARG A 627 16.34 -5.32 -15.22
N LEU A 628 17.63 -5.58 -15.43
CA LEU A 628 18.68 -4.57 -15.58
C LEU A 628 19.26 -4.46 -17.01
N SER A 629 18.77 -5.25 -17.98
CA SER A 629 19.23 -5.16 -19.37
C SER A 629 18.85 -3.83 -20.00
N GLN A 630 19.59 -3.41 -21.02
CA GLN A 630 19.34 -2.12 -21.69
C GLN A 630 18.00 -2.15 -22.45
N LEU A 631 17.62 -3.29 -23.03
CA LEU A 631 16.29 -3.52 -23.62
C LEU A 631 15.16 -3.29 -22.61
N THR A 632 15.23 -3.90 -21.42
CA THR A 632 14.22 -3.74 -20.37
C THR A 632 14.14 -2.30 -19.86
N LYS A 633 15.28 -1.59 -19.76
CA LYS A 633 15.34 -0.17 -19.39
C LYS A 633 14.73 0.73 -20.47
N PHE A 634 15.10 0.54 -21.73
CA PHE A 634 14.54 1.23 -22.90
C PHE A 634 13.03 1.07 -22.94
N PHE A 635 12.53 -0.16 -22.92
CA PHE A 635 11.11 -0.44 -23.06
C PHE A 635 10.30 0.08 -21.88
N LYS A 636 10.84 0.06 -20.66
CA LYS A 636 10.22 0.76 -19.52
C LYS A 636 10.16 2.28 -19.73
N SER A 637 11.21 2.90 -20.27
CA SER A 637 11.19 4.35 -20.56
C SER A 637 10.16 4.69 -21.64
N LEU A 638 10.07 3.87 -22.70
CA LEU A 638 9.07 4.03 -23.77
C LEU A 638 7.63 3.98 -23.23
N LYS A 639 7.31 3.05 -22.32
CA LYS A 639 5.99 3.00 -21.64
C LYS A 639 5.70 4.28 -20.85
N ASN A 640 6.69 4.80 -20.12
CA ASN A 640 6.55 6.07 -19.40
C ASN A 640 6.33 7.26 -20.38
N MET A 641 7.10 7.31 -21.46
CA MET A 641 7.00 8.33 -22.52
C MET A 641 5.58 8.38 -23.12
N LEU A 642 5.04 7.22 -23.48
CA LEU A 642 3.71 7.07 -24.06
C LEU A 642 2.58 7.38 -23.06
N SER A 643 2.82 7.22 -21.76
CA SER A 643 1.85 7.62 -20.71
C SER A 643 1.79 9.14 -20.45
N LEU A 644 2.71 9.91 -21.04
CA LEU A 644 2.86 11.37 -20.86
C LEU A 644 2.74 12.17 -22.17
N PHE A 645 2.83 11.46 -23.30
CA PHE A 645 2.59 11.90 -24.66
C PHE A 645 1.22 12.57 -24.82
N ASP A 646 1.19 13.77 -25.44
CA ASP A 646 -0.06 14.47 -25.74
C ASP A 646 -0.48 14.18 -27.19
N PHE A 647 -1.44 13.27 -27.34
CA PHE A 647 -1.94 12.83 -28.66
C PHE A 647 -2.40 14.00 -29.54
N ARG A 648 -2.97 15.06 -28.95
CA ARG A 648 -3.38 16.26 -29.71
C ARG A 648 -2.20 16.97 -30.38
N GLU A 649 -1.04 17.01 -29.73
CA GLU A 649 0.15 17.65 -30.28
C GLU A 649 0.65 16.91 -31.53
N LYS A 650 0.73 15.57 -31.48
CA LYS A 650 1.17 14.78 -32.64
C LYS A 650 0.12 14.75 -33.75
N VAL A 651 -1.18 14.67 -33.44
CA VAL A 651 -2.26 14.77 -34.45
C VAL A 651 -2.10 16.05 -35.29
N VAL A 652 -1.89 17.20 -34.65
CA VAL A 652 -1.68 18.47 -35.37
C VAL A 652 -0.43 18.44 -36.23
N SER A 653 0.72 17.93 -35.75
CA SER A 653 1.90 17.79 -36.61
C SER A 653 1.68 16.82 -37.78
N TRP A 654 0.90 15.75 -37.56
CA TRP A 654 0.68 14.71 -38.55
C TRP A 654 -0.21 15.19 -39.72
N GLN A 655 -1.09 16.18 -39.48
CA GLN A 655 -1.82 16.87 -40.55
C GLN A 655 -0.87 17.65 -41.48
N TYR A 656 0.15 18.34 -40.93
CA TYR A 656 1.13 19.09 -41.72
C TYR A 656 2.22 18.21 -42.39
N GLU A 657 2.37 16.94 -41.97
CA GLU A 657 3.35 15.99 -42.53
C GLU A 657 2.82 15.18 -43.74
N ARG A 658 1.53 15.35 -44.12
CA ARG A 658 0.89 14.64 -45.25
C ARG A 658 0.06 15.54 -46.19
N LEU A 659 0.15 16.86 -46.02
CA LEU A 659 -0.29 17.89 -46.99
C LEU A 659 0.90 18.32 -47.85
#